data_AF-A0A962DK27-F1
#
_entry.id   AF-A0A962DK27-F1
#
_cell.length_a   1.000
_cell.length_b   1.000
_cell.length_c   1.000
_cell.angle_alpha   90.00
_cell.angle_beta   90.00
_cell.angle_gamma   90.00
#
_symmetry.space_group_name_H-M   'P 1'
#
loop_
_entity.id
_entity.type
_entity.pdbx_description
1 polymer ?
#
loop_
_entity_poly.entity_id
_entity_poly.type
_entity_poly.pdbx_seq_one_letter_code
_entity_poly.pdbx_strand_id
1 'polypeptide(L)'
;MKIKLFLLFVMLSFSFKILAISYQGELSESGNLYTGQADFQFRLFDSLIDGTQIGLTDDINNVEVLNGRFVVELELWNGQFDGSDFWLEISADVPSGSGNFVTLSPRQKITPVPYAEYAYDLDITGLQLRVTGTCSSNSAIQVIDAVGNVTCGTFADESHSHDFAEITNVPADLADGDDDTTYDGTDFALSNQSCSVGQVVSAIAANGSINCVNMPVSNSPPDCNGANQALQYDSVNGWSCIDITTVGPSAGQASGYEVTDSWGNTWDGVERQAQTWSDADMTCQSLGGRLPTITELYRVSGAFKGELGSPYDTNYLWSRTWWDKTNKGRVRITDGATGNFVTTSLSPYRCVWPSATPQYFDGNNCMGEPGDACWSHVGYPNNTMVIDKMERPSVSYVAATDECAFVNAHLADQQDYAENAINGLPNGTNSWQWTSNHARYDLNTTVRWQDVDTAYDDYANTYVSWASRASGPYKFRCVGVNFPAGAYPNTVANEFIANTTSIKTSDAATPTAVFGDSINGCFSQGGHLAHSRDIMELVRNGMTSGTGTDYIWLSDRSSYQATQIAKWTGSDAAYTSFYNEYVSWNTVNLSIEYQHRCVFYPIDSGFAYPNNTQCALDVACQQYSNGASKIAVDSFDRTASTYLDATSTCLSEGGRLPTTLQLTEAIRAGLPNGSGTGLWTTDSSDANSKATILMWNGTEPTFSPIYSSSATWTNKGAITLSYRCVWSNEMK
;
A
#
# COMPACT_ATOMS: atom_id res chain seq x y z
N MET A 1 61.97 -51.48 37.95
CA MET A 1 60.59 -51.06 38.30
C MET A 1 60.43 -49.60 37.94
N LYS A 2 59.80 -49.29 36.79
CA LYS A 2 59.46 -47.92 36.37
C LYS A 2 58.09 -47.98 35.71
N ILE A 3 57.11 -47.38 36.39
CA ILE A 3 55.72 -47.25 35.96
C ILE A 3 55.69 -46.27 34.77
N LYS A 4 55.14 -46.69 33.64
CA LYS A 4 54.77 -45.81 32.52
C LYS A 4 53.25 -45.72 32.48
N LEU A 5 52.73 -44.54 32.78
CA LEU A 5 51.34 -44.15 32.59
C LEU A 5 51.16 -43.82 31.10
N PHE A 6 50.25 -44.49 30.40
CA PHE A 6 49.88 -44.17 29.03
C PHE A 6 48.43 -43.69 29.02
N LEU A 7 48.25 -42.43 28.61
CA LEU A 7 46.98 -41.73 28.48
C LEU A 7 46.27 -42.23 27.20
N LEU A 8 45.01 -42.67 27.32
CA LEU A 8 44.17 -43.02 26.17
C LEU A 8 43.31 -41.80 25.81
N PHE A 9 43.45 -41.29 24.58
CA PHE A 9 42.69 -40.17 24.03
C PHE A 9 41.39 -40.72 23.40
N VAL A 10 40.23 -40.36 23.95
CA VAL A 10 38.91 -40.65 23.36
C VAL A 10 38.44 -39.38 22.66
N MET A 11 38.33 -39.41 21.32
CA MET A 11 37.67 -38.36 20.54
C MET A 11 36.16 -38.56 20.64
N LEU A 12 35.47 -37.75 21.46
CA LEU A 12 34.02 -37.54 21.35
C LEU A 12 33.79 -36.43 20.34
N SER A 13 33.18 -36.76 19.19
CA SER A 13 32.63 -35.76 18.28
C SER A 13 31.32 -35.23 18.87
N PHE A 14 31.39 -34.13 19.61
CA PHE A 14 30.22 -33.29 19.87
C PHE A 14 30.00 -32.39 18.65
N SER A 15 28.84 -32.49 18.02
CA SER A 15 28.35 -31.41 17.15
C SER A 15 27.91 -30.27 18.07
N PHE A 16 28.78 -29.31 18.31
CA PHE A 16 28.40 -28.05 18.95
C PHE A 16 27.67 -27.20 17.92
N LYS A 17 26.40 -26.87 18.16
CA LYS A 17 25.74 -25.76 17.45
C LYS A 17 26.33 -24.48 18.02
N ILE A 18 27.04 -23.69 17.22
CA ILE A 18 27.52 -22.36 17.61
C ILE A 18 26.32 -21.41 17.54
N LEU A 19 25.99 -20.74 18.65
CA LEU A 19 25.09 -19.59 18.64
C LEU A 19 25.99 -18.35 18.61
N ALA A 20 26.15 -17.76 17.43
CA ALA A 20 26.81 -16.46 17.30
C ALA A 20 25.80 -15.34 17.57
N ILE A 21 26.19 -14.34 18.36
CA ILE A 21 25.41 -13.11 18.59
C ILE A 21 26.03 -11.99 17.77
N SER A 22 25.29 -11.42 16.83
CA SER A 22 25.72 -10.19 16.15
C SER A 22 25.56 -8.99 17.09
N TYR A 23 26.64 -8.24 17.31
CA TYR A 23 26.66 -7.03 18.12
C TYR A 23 27.07 -5.82 17.27
N GLN A 24 26.27 -4.75 17.32
CA GLN A 24 26.56 -3.48 16.66
C GLN A 24 26.83 -2.40 17.72
N GLY A 25 27.96 -1.71 17.58
CA GLY A 25 28.39 -0.68 18.53
C GLY A 25 28.80 0.64 17.86
N GLU A 26 28.89 1.69 18.67
CA GLU A 26 29.47 2.98 18.29
C GLU A 26 30.62 3.34 19.24
N LEU A 27 31.80 3.64 18.67
CA LEU A 27 33.03 3.97 19.38
C LEU A 27 33.41 5.43 19.11
N SER A 28 33.66 6.16 20.20
CA SER A 28 34.19 7.52 20.15
C SER A 28 35.48 7.64 20.97
N GLU A 29 36.40 8.46 20.50
CA GLU A 29 37.64 8.78 21.18
C GLU A 29 37.69 10.30 21.45
N SER A 30 37.82 10.67 22.73
CA SER A 30 37.82 12.08 23.17
C SER A 30 36.64 12.92 22.66
N GLY A 31 35.46 12.29 22.51
CA GLY A 31 34.23 12.94 22.05
C GLY A 31 34.06 13.03 20.52
N ASN A 32 34.99 12.49 19.73
CA ASN A 32 34.86 12.38 18.27
C ASN A 32 34.64 10.93 17.86
N LEU A 33 33.85 10.70 16.80
CA LEU A 33 33.63 9.36 16.25
C LEU A 33 34.95 8.79 15.71
N TYR A 34 35.32 7.59 16.17
CA TYR A 34 36.56 6.96 15.79
C TYR A 34 36.46 6.36 14.37
N THR A 35 37.51 6.49 13.55
CA THR A 35 37.61 5.80 12.25
C THR A 35 38.99 5.19 12.10
N GLY A 36 39.05 3.87 11.95
CA GLY A 36 40.28 3.10 11.95
C GLY A 36 40.06 1.65 12.40
N GLN A 37 41.14 0.91 12.63
CA GLN A 37 41.05 -0.45 13.18
C GLN A 37 41.16 -0.42 14.71
N ALA A 38 40.32 -1.21 15.38
CA ALA A 38 40.33 -1.38 16.83
C ALA A 38 40.32 -2.88 17.20
N ASP A 39 40.88 -3.22 18.34
CA ASP A 39 40.67 -4.52 18.96
C ASP A 39 39.62 -4.38 20.06
N PHE A 40 38.73 -5.35 20.19
CA PHE A 40 37.67 -5.36 21.20
C PHE A 40 37.74 -6.61 22.08
N GLN A 41 37.46 -6.43 23.37
CA GLN A 41 37.20 -7.53 24.30
C GLN A 41 35.78 -7.42 24.82
N PHE A 42 35.03 -8.51 24.72
CA PHE A 42 33.69 -8.60 25.26
C PHE A 42 33.65 -9.60 26.43
N ARG A 43 32.92 -9.24 27.48
CA ARG A 43 32.74 -10.08 28.67
C ARG A 43 31.30 -10.02 29.14
N LEU A 44 30.74 -11.17 29.50
CA LEU A 44 29.40 -11.28 30.05
C LEU A 44 29.45 -11.24 31.58
N PHE A 45 28.51 -10.56 32.21
CA PHE A 45 28.40 -10.42 33.66
C PHE A 45 26.98 -10.65 34.15
N ASP A 46 26.84 -11.13 35.39
CA ASP A 46 25.55 -11.38 36.06
C ASP A 46 24.95 -10.12 36.74
N SER A 47 25.63 -8.97 36.67
CA SER A 47 25.17 -7.70 37.24
C SER A 47 25.79 -6.49 36.52
N LEU A 48 25.05 -5.38 36.51
CA LEU A 48 25.47 -4.07 35.97
C LEU A 48 26.72 -3.50 36.65
N ILE A 49 26.84 -3.67 37.98
CA ILE A 49 27.93 -3.16 38.82
C ILE A 49 28.38 -4.30 39.74
N ASP A 50 29.70 -4.46 39.90
CA ASP A 50 30.35 -5.47 40.77
C ASP A 50 29.94 -6.93 40.51
N GLY A 51 29.42 -7.23 39.30
CA GLY A 51 29.02 -8.58 38.91
C GLY A 51 30.19 -9.54 38.69
N THR A 52 29.90 -10.84 38.75
CA THR A 52 30.82 -11.92 38.40
C THR A 52 30.80 -12.13 36.88
N GLN A 53 31.99 -12.32 36.28
CA GLN A 53 32.07 -12.65 34.86
C GLN A 53 31.52 -14.06 34.62
N ILE A 54 30.68 -14.20 33.60
CA ILE A 54 30.09 -15.44 33.13
C ILE A 54 30.77 -15.84 31.81
N GLY A 55 31.24 -17.08 31.72
CA GLY A 55 31.93 -17.59 30.52
C GLY A 55 33.31 -16.97 30.27
N LEU A 56 33.79 -17.13 29.03
CA LEU A 56 35.11 -16.66 28.59
C LEU A 56 35.03 -15.22 28.04
N THR A 57 36.19 -14.57 27.90
CA THR A 57 36.30 -13.28 27.19
C THR A 57 36.37 -13.55 25.69
N ASP A 58 35.58 -12.82 24.91
CA ASP A 58 35.61 -12.86 23.44
C ASP A 58 36.49 -11.73 22.89
N ASP A 59 37.62 -12.10 22.32
CA ASP A 59 38.66 -11.18 21.83
C ASP A 59 38.59 -11.09 20.30
N ILE A 60 38.23 -9.91 19.79
CA ILE A 60 38.04 -9.66 18.37
C ILE A 60 39.02 -8.58 17.92
N ASN A 61 40.01 -9.00 17.14
CA ASN A 61 41.10 -8.13 16.71
C ASN A 61 40.85 -7.60 15.29
N ASN A 62 41.47 -6.45 14.95
CA ASN A 62 41.43 -5.83 13.63
C ASN A 62 40.00 -5.50 13.13
N VAL A 63 39.12 -5.05 14.01
CA VAL A 63 37.75 -4.66 13.65
C VAL A 63 37.78 -3.30 12.96
N GLU A 64 37.23 -3.23 11.75
CA GLU A 64 37.06 -1.97 11.02
C GLU A 64 35.95 -1.12 11.66
N VAL A 65 36.32 0.06 12.14
CA VAL A 65 35.40 1.06 12.67
C VAL A 65 35.30 2.21 11.68
N LEU A 66 34.09 2.48 11.18
CA LEU A 66 33.83 3.55 10.21
C LEU A 66 32.83 4.56 10.78
N ASN A 67 33.24 5.82 10.91
CA ASN A 67 32.42 6.88 11.53
C ASN A 67 31.85 6.45 12.89
N GLY A 68 32.70 5.80 13.70
CA GLY A 68 32.36 5.25 15.01
C GLY A 68 31.62 3.92 14.98
N ARG A 69 31.03 3.48 13.87
CA ARG A 69 30.21 2.26 13.85
C ARG A 69 31.03 1.02 13.51
N PHE A 70 30.73 -0.08 14.20
CA PHE A 70 31.27 -1.40 13.92
C PHE A 70 30.22 -2.49 14.18
N VAL A 71 30.43 -3.66 13.57
CA VAL A 71 29.62 -4.87 13.78
C VAL A 71 30.59 -6.03 14.00
N VAL A 72 30.30 -6.87 14.99
CA VAL A 72 31.07 -8.09 15.30
C VAL A 72 30.14 -9.26 15.61
N GLU A 73 30.65 -10.48 15.47
CA GLU A 73 29.96 -11.70 15.90
C GLU A 73 30.62 -12.23 17.18
N LEU A 74 29.82 -12.53 18.20
CA LEU A 74 30.24 -12.98 19.52
C LEU A 74 29.86 -14.46 19.67
N GLU A 75 30.82 -15.34 19.93
CA GLU A 75 30.63 -16.80 19.82
C GLU A 75 30.97 -17.57 21.12
N LEU A 76 31.62 -16.92 22.09
CA LEU A 76 32.21 -17.61 23.25
C LEU A 76 31.28 -17.82 24.46
N TRP A 77 29.97 -17.54 24.35
CA TRP A 77 28.99 -17.71 25.45
C TRP A 77 27.88 -18.72 25.16
N ASN A 78 28.17 -19.72 24.33
CA ASN A 78 27.21 -20.75 24.01
C ASN A 78 26.72 -21.50 25.27
N GLY A 79 25.40 -21.67 25.38
CA GLY A 79 24.75 -22.34 26.51
C GLY A 79 24.73 -21.54 27.83
N GLN A 80 25.12 -20.26 27.83
CA GLN A 80 25.05 -19.40 29.03
C GLN A 80 23.71 -18.65 29.17
N PHE A 81 22.94 -18.52 28.10
CA PHE A 81 21.66 -17.80 28.10
C PHE A 81 20.53 -18.74 28.57
N ASP A 82 20.16 -18.64 29.85
CA ASP A 82 19.16 -19.49 30.53
C ASP A 82 17.86 -18.73 30.89
N GLY A 83 17.64 -17.56 30.27
CA GLY A 83 16.53 -16.65 30.59
C GLY A 83 16.85 -15.62 31.67
N SER A 84 18.02 -15.72 32.33
CA SER A 84 18.49 -14.70 33.28
C SER A 84 18.93 -13.42 32.56
N ASP A 85 18.84 -12.30 33.28
CA ASP A 85 19.41 -11.02 32.83
C ASP A 85 20.95 -11.08 32.86
N PHE A 86 21.60 -10.68 31.76
CA PHE A 86 23.07 -10.55 31.69
C PHE A 86 23.49 -9.15 31.24
N TRP A 87 24.74 -8.77 31.51
CA TRP A 87 25.33 -7.48 31.17
C TRP A 87 26.64 -7.65 30.42
N LEU A 88 26.74 -7.02 29.25
CA LEU A 88 27.90 -7.01 28.38
C LEU A 88 28.85 -5.87 28.76
N GLU A 89 30.06 -6.21 29.15
CA GLU A 89 31.18 -5.29 29.30
C GLU A 89 32.05 -5.31 28.05
N ILE A 90 32.45 -4.14 27.58
CA ILE A 90 33.22 -3.96 26.36
C ILE A 90 34.48 -3.19 26.70
N SER A 91 35.63 -3.64 26.23
CA SER A 91 36.88 -2.89 26.28
C SER A 91 37.44 -2.74 24.87
N ALA A 92 37.97 -1.56 24.54
CA ALA A 92 38.52 -1.27 23.21
C ALA A 92 39.99 -0.86 23.31
N ASP A 93 40.81 -1.35 22.39
CA ASP A 93 42.19 -0.93 22.17
C ASP A 93 42.28 -0.19 20.83
N VAL A 94 42.71 1.06 20.89
CA VAL A 94 42.66 2.00 19.77
C VAL A 94 43.99 2.78 19.69
N PRO A 95 44.68 2.78 18.53
CA PRO A 95 44.46 1.92 17.38
C PRO A 95 44.77 0.45 17.70
N SER A 96 44.24 -0.48 16.90
CA SER A 96 44.51 -1.93 17.04
C SER A 96 46.00 -2.23 17.24
N GLY A 97 46.30 -3.14 18.17
CA GLY A 97 47.64 -3.60 18.52
C GLY A 97 48.43 -2.68 19.47
N SER A 98 47.81 -1.69 20.11
CA SER A 98 48.47 -0.82 21.10
C SER A 98 48.68 -1.52 22.45
N GLY A 99 47.86 -2.51 22.76
CA GLY A 99 47.86 -3.29 24.00
C GLY A 99 47.22 -2.58 25.19
N ASN A 100 46.56 -1.43 24.98
CA ASN A 100 45.98 -0.60 26.05
C ASN A 100 44.45 -0.60 25.97
N PHE A 101 43.83 -1.68 26.45
CA PHE A 101 42.38 -1.77 26.50
C PHE A 101 41.77 -0.79 27.51
N VAL A 102 40.81 0.02 27.05
CA VAL A 102 39.99 0.91 27.86
C VAL A 102 38.58 0.34 27.97
N THR A 103 38.10 0.10 29.20
CA THR A 103 36.74 -0.37 29.44
C THR A 103 35.70 0.73 29.21
N LEU A 104 34.69 0.42 28.41
CA LEU A 104 33.58 1.29 28.08
C LEU A 104 32.48 1.08 29.14
N SER A 105 32.20 2.13 29.92
CA SER A 105 31.17 2.13 30.96
C SER A 105 29.93 2.94 30.54
N PRO A 106 28.70 2.54 30.93
CA PRO A 106 28.36 1.36 31.74
C PRO A 106 28.22 0.07 30.91
N ARG A 107 28.15 -1.09 31.58
CA ARG A 107 27.81 -2.37 30.93
C ARG A 107 26.42 -2.32 30.33
N GLN A 108 26.21 -3.02 29.23
CA GLN A 108 24.96 -3.02 28.47
C GLN A 108 24.12 -4.25 28.79
N LYS A 109 22.85 -4.08 29.16
CA LYS A 109 21.96 -5.22 29.48
C LYS A 109 21.64 -6.00 28.21
N ILE A 110 21.78 -7.32 28.25
CA ILE A 110 21.28 -8.27 27.25
C ILE A 110 19.99 -8.87 27.82
N THR A 111 18.85 -8.60 27.16
CA THR A 111 17.54 -9.14 27.54
C THR A 111 17.22 -10.39 26.71
N PRO A 112 16.45 -11.36 27.25
CA PRO A 112 15.94 -12.48 26.46
C PRO A 112 15.12 -11.97 25.26
N VAL A 113 15.32 -12.56 24.08
CA VAL A 113 14.52 -12.26 22.88
C VAL A 113 13.27 -13.16 22.91
N PRO A 114 12.05 -12.64 22.65
CA PRO A 114 10.79 -13.37 22.88
C PRO A 114 10.67 -14.74 22.20
N TYR A 115 11.30 -14.93 21.04
CA TYR A 115 11.26 -16.20 20.30
C TYR A 115 12.11 -17.31 20.93
N ALA A 116 13.09 -16.95 21.78
CA ALA A 116 13.94 -17.92 22.48
C ALA A 116 13.26 -18.47 23.75
N GLU A 117 12.43 -17.67 24.43
CA GLU A 117 11.66 -18.09 25.62
C GLU A 117 10.59 -19.14 25.25
N TYR A 118 9.87 -18.95 24.14
CA TYR A 118 8.83 -19.89 23.69
C TYR A 118 9.37 -21.26 23.25
N ALA A 119 10.65 -21.37 22.90
CA ALA A 119 11.28 -22.65 22.56
C ALA A 119 11.73 -23.45 23.80
N TYR A 120 11.85 -22.80 24.96
CA TYR A 120 12.27 -23.43 26.21
C TYR A 120 11.10 -24.11 26.96
N ASP A 121 9.86 -23.70 26.68
CA ASP A 121 8.65 -24.13 27.42
C ASP A 121 7.82 -25.20 26.69
N LEU A 122 8.49 -26.20 26.08
CA LEU A 122 7.80 -27.42 25.63
C LEU A 122 7.71 -28.42 26.79
N ASP A 123 6.65 -28.29 27.58
CA ASP A 123 6.25 -29.26 28.62
C ASP A 123 5.86 -30.61 27.99
N ILE A 124 6.81 -31.54 28.00
CA ILE A 124 6.67 -32.91 27.49
C ILE A 124 5.69 -33.80 28.29
N THR A 125 5.07 -33.31 29.36
CA THR A 125 4.05 -34.08 30.11
C THR A 125 2.66 -34.04 29.47
N GLY A 126 2.40 -33.12 28.55
CA GLY A 126 1.16 -33.02 27.77
C GLY A 126 1.15 -33.83 26.46
N LEU A 127 2.30 -34.36 26.02
CA LEU A 127 2.39 -35.18 24.82
C LEU A 127 2.19 -36.66 25.17
N GLN A 128 1.12 -37.26 24.69
CA GLN A 128 0.78 -38.65 24.96
C GLN A 128 1.80 -39.62 24.30
N LEU A 129 2.83 -40.04 25.05
CA LEU A 129 3.70 -41.18 24.67
C LEU A 129 2.93 -42.49 24.84
N ARG A 130 2.03 -42.80 23.89
CA ARG A 130 1.13 -43.96 23.97
C ARG A 130 1.82 -45.30 23.60
N VAL A 131 3.13 -45.33 23.34
CA VAL A 131 3.83 -46.53 22.88
C VAL A 131 5.06 -46.78 23.74
N THR A 132 5.04 -47.85 24.53
CA THR A 132 6.13 -48.21 25.46
C THR A 132 6.97 -49.40 25.02
N GLY A 133 6.65 -50.01 23.86
CA GLY A 133 7.34 -51.18 23.31
C GLY A 133 7.92 -50.94 21.91
N THR A 134 8.89 -51.78 21.51
CA THR A 134 9.48 -51.79 20.16
C THR A 134 9.41 -53.20 19.56
N CYS A 135 9.27 -53.29 18.24
CA CYS A 135 9.37 -54.56 17.52
C CYS A 135 10.81 -54.86 17.11
N SER A 136 11.16 -56.14 17.02
CA SER A 136 12.42 -56.59 16.43
C SER A 136 12.53 -56.19 14.96
N SER A 137 13.75 -56.02 14.46
CA SER A 137 14.01 -55.79 13.03
C SER A 137 13.29 -56.85 12.17
N ASN A 138 12.62 -56.39 11.10
CA ASN A 138 11.73 -57.16 10.22
C ASN A 138 10.37 -57.59 10.82
N SER A 139 9.86 -56.85 11.80
CA SER A 139 8.48 -56.98 12.29
C SER A 139 7.84 -55.60 12.44
N ALA A 140 6.52 -55.52 12.24
CA ALA A 140 5.74 -54.30 12.39
C ALA A 140 4.80 -54.39 13.59
N ILE A 141 4.48 -53.25 14.19
CA ILE A 141 3.46 -53.15 15.23
C ILE A 141 2.10 -53.43 14.61
N GLN A 142 1.42 -54.48 15.06
CA GLN A 142 0.06 -54.80 14.60
C GLN A 142 -1.02 -54.22 15.51
N VAL A 143 -0.78 -54.17 16.82
CA VAL A 143 -1.74 -53.64 17.79
C VAL A 143 -0.98 -52.87 18.86
N ILE A 144 -1.47 -51.67 19.19
CA ILE A 144 -1.13 -50.95 20.42
C ILE A 144 -2.37 -51.01 21.31
N ASP A 145 -2.27 -51.68 22.45
CA ASP A 145 -3.41 -51.80 23.35
C ASP A 145 -3.71 -50.49 24.10
N ALA A 146 -4.84 -50.46 24.82
CA ALA A 146 -5.30 -49.27 25.52
C ALA A 146 -4.34 -48.77 26.62
N VAL A 147 -3.34 -49.57 27.01
CA VAL A 147 -2.31 -49.22 27.99
C VAL A 147 -0.92 -49.03 27.36
N GLY A 148 -0.83 -49.06 26.02
CA GLY A 148 0.35 -48.69 25.25
C GLY A 148 1.34 -49.82 24.95
N ASN A 149 0.96 -51.09 25.20
CA ASN A 149 1.80 -52.23 24.84
C ASN A 149 1.71 -52.54 23.35
N VAL A 150 2.83 -52.97 22.79
CA VAL A 150 3.00 -53.27 21.37
C VAL A 150 2.92 -54.78 21.12
N THR A 151 2.01 -55.21 20.24
CA THR A 151 1.98 -56.57 19.68
C THR A 151 2.58 -56.54 18.28
N CYS A 152 3.65 -57.29 18.05
CA CYS A 152 4.36 -57.31 16.76
C CYS A 152 3.89 -58.46 15.86
N GLY A 153 3.78 -58.20 14.56
CA GLY A 153 3.60 -59.22 13.53
C GLY A 153 4.71 -59.18 12.49
N THR A 154 4.89 -60.29 11.78
CA THR A 154 5.75 -60.35 10.60
C THR A 154 5.17 -59.47 9.49
N PHE A 155 6.02 -58.82 8.68
CA PHE A 155 5.56 -58.20 7.43
C PHE A 155 4.77 -59.25 6.63
N ALA A 156 3.46 -59.07 6.53
CA ALA A 156 2.65 -59.89 5.65
C ALA A 156 2.91 -59.37 4.23
N ASP A 157 3.65 -60.17 3.47
CA ASP A 157 3.78 -60.01 2.03
C ASP A 157 2.48 -60.51 1.41
N GLU A 158 1.46 -59.65 1.34
CA GLU A 158 0.31 -59.81 0.44
C GLU A 158 -0.48 -58.48 0.38
N SER A 159 -0.68 -58.03 -0.86
CA SER A 159 -1.36 -56.80 -1.29
C SER A 159 -2.62 -56.44 -0.49
N HIS A 160 -2.60 -55.28 0.19
CA HIS A 160 -3.83 -54.54 0.49
C HIS A 160 -4.10 -53.59 -0.67
N SER A 161 -4.82 -54.07 -1.69
CA SER A 161 -5.54 -53.21 -2.62
C SER A 161 -6.97 -53.08 -2.10
N HIS A 162 -7.30 -51.93 -1.53
CA HIS A 162 -8.68 -51.49 -1.42
C HIS A 162 -9.02 -50.70 -2.68
N ASP A 163 -10.17 -50.97 -3.27
CA ASP A 163 -10.61 -50.24 -4.46
C ASP A 163 -11.11 -48.86 -4.03
N PHE A 164 -10.68 -47.80 -4.71
CA PHE A 164 -11.05 -46.41 -4.39
C PHE A 164 -12.58 -46.19 -4.46
N ALA A 165 -13.26 -47.05 -5.23
CA ALA A 165 -14.71 -47.12 -5.33
C ALA A 165 -15.43 -47.50 -4.01
N GLU A 166 -14.71 -47.96 -2.98
CA GLU A 166 -15.28 -48.31 -1.68
C GLU A 166 -15.56 -47.07 -0.79
N ILE A 167 -15.12 -45.86 -1.19
CA ILE A 167 -15.37 -44.61 -0.47
C ILE A 167 -16.64 -43.93 -1.00
N THR A 168 -17.64 -43.72 -0.13
CA THR A 168 -18.89 -43.02 -0.49
C THR A 168 -18.90 -41.56 -0.01
N ASN A 169 -19.56 -40.65 -0.76
CA ASN A 169 -19.62 -39.18 -0.51
C ASN A 169 -18.29 -38.43 -0.71
N VAL A 170 -17.49 -38.85 -1.68
CA VAL A 170 -16.28 -38.12 -2.10
C VAL A 170 -16.70 -36.88 -2.93
N PRO A 171 -16.27 -35.66 -2.55
CA PRO A 171 -16.41 -34.46 -3.38
C PRO A 171 -15.86 -34.69 -4.79
N ALA A 172 -16.44 -34.06 -5.82
CA ALA A 172 -16.07 -34.32 -7.22
C ALA A 172 -14.57 -34.12 -7.50
N ASP A 173 -13.96 -33.21 -6.75
CA ASP A 173 -12.57 -32.77 -6.81
C ASP A 173 -11.60 -33.80 -6.20
N LEU A 174 -12.13 -34.85 -5.55
CA LEU A 174 -11.38 -35.91 -4.87
C LEU A 174 -11.64 -37.30 -5.48
N ALA A 175 -12.34 -37.37 -6.62
CA ALA A 175 -12.75 -38.62 -7.26
C ALA A 175 -11.74 -39.17 -8.30
N ASP A 176 -10.57 -38.54 -8.47
CA ASP A 176 -9.56 -38.91 -9.46
C ASP A 176 -8.43 -39.81 -8.93
N GLY A 177 -8.41 -40.10 -7.61
CA GLY A 177 -7.56 -41.13 -7.02
C GLY A 177 -6.13 -40.69 -6.71
N ASP A 178 -5.98 -39.49 -6.13
CA ASP A 178 -4.72 -38.91 -5.66
C ASP A 178 -4.73 -38.80 -4.11
N ASP A 179 -3.69 -39.35 -3.45
CA ASP A 179 -3.38 -39.24 -2.01
C ASP A 179 -2.06 -38.44 -1.92
N ASP A 180 -2.11 -37.28 -1.26
CA ASP A 180 -1.28 -36.10 -1.46
C ASP A 180 0.11 -36.17 -0.80
N THR A 181 1.12 -36.68 -1.52
CA THR A 181 2.54 -36.27 -1.32
C THR A 181 3.30 -36.01 -2.63
N THR A 182 2.59 -35.78 -3.73
CA THR A 182 3.19 -35.21 -4.95
C THR A 182 2.92 -33.72 -5.03
N TYR A 183 3.90 -32.95 -4.57
CA TYR A 183 4.02 -31.50 -4.73
C TYR A 183 3.94 -31.09 -6.21
N ASP A 184 3.07 -30.12 -6.52
CA ASP A 184 2.75 -29.63 -7.87
C ASP A 184 3.68 -28.51 -8.40
N GLY A 185 4.68 -28.10 -7.61
CA GLY A 185 5.68 -27.11 -8.01
C GLY A 185 5.26 -25.65 -7.84
N THR A 186 4.29 -25.33 -6.98
CA THR A 186 3.79 -23.95 -6.82
C THR A 186 4.28 -23.17 -5.58
N ASP A 187 4.98 -23.77 -4.61
CA ASP A 187 5.46 -23.02 -3.42
C ASP A 187 6.96 -22.65 -3.45
N PHE A 188 7.18 -21.40 -3.86
CA PHE A 188 8.34 -20.48 -3.74
C PHE A 188 9.78 -21.03 -3.57
N ALA A 189 10.59 -20.69 -4.57
CA ALA A 189 12.04 -20.87 -4.59
C ALA A 189 12.79 -19.92 -3.62
N LEU A 190 13.35 -20.47 -2.54
CA LEU A 190 14.56 -19.91 -1.90
C LEU A 190 15.80 -20.46 -2.60
N SER A 191 16.00 -20.10 -3.87
CA SER A 191 17.24 -20.47 -4.54
C SER A 191 17.76 -19.30 -5.35
N ASN A 192 19.05 -18.98 -5.16
CA ASN A 192 19.88 -18.10 -5.99
C ASN A 192 20.03 -18.65 -7.44
N GLN A 193 18.99 -19.26 -7.99
CA GLN A 193 18.96 -19.77 -9.35
C GLN A 193 18.41 -18.66 -10.24
N SER A 194 19.20 -18.25 -11.22
CA SER A 194 18.80 -17.34 -12.29
C SER A 194 19.04 -18.01 -13.63
N CYS A 195 18.16 -17.72 -14.59
CA CYS A 195 18.45 -18.08 -15.98
C CYS A 195 19.55 -17.17 -16.52
N SER A 196 20.38 -17.71 -17.41
CA SER A 196 21.39 -16.90 -18.09
C SER A 196 20.71 -15.80 -18.92
N VAL A 197 21.39 -14.67 -19.13
CA VAL A 197 20.88 -13.57 -19.96
C VAL A 197 20.38 -14.12 -21.31
N GLY A 198 19.09 -13.91 -21.62
CA GLY A 198 18.43 -14.40 -22.83
C GLY A 198 17.61 -15.69 -22.67
N GLN A 199 17.47 -16.22 -21.46
CA GLN A 199 16.64 -17.38 -21.13
C GLN A 199 15.53 -17.01 -20.16
N VAL A 200 14.41 -17.73 -20.23
CA VAL A 200 13.29 -17.62 -19.28
C VAL A 200 13.03 -18.96 -18.63
N VAL A 201 12.44 -18.92 -17.44
CA VAL A 201 11.97 -20.12 -16.76
C VAL A 201 10.81 -20.70 -17.56
N SER A 202 11.01 -21.89 -18.11
CA SER A 202 9.98 -22.62 -18.88
C SER A 202 9.12 -23.54 -18.04
N ALA A 203 9.72 -24.02 -16.96
CA ALA A 203 9.20 -25.00 -16.04
C ALA A 203 10.13 -25.03 -14.84
N ILE A 204 9.69 -25.71 -13.79
CA ILE A 204 10.53 -26.10 -12.67
C ILE A 204 10.64 -27.61 -12.77
N ALA A 205 11.86 -28.14 -12.81
CA ALA A 205 12.06 -29.58 -12.83
C ALA A 205 11.59 -30.19 -11.50
N ALA A 206 11.26 -31.48 -11.51
CA ALA A 206 10.76 -32.19 -10.33
C ALA A 206 11.70 -32.17 -9.11
N ASN A 207 12.96 -31.76 -9.28
CA ASN A 207 13.96 -31.57 -8.23
C ASN A 207 14.09 -30.11 -7.73
N GLY A 208 13.19 -29.21 -8.14
CA GLY A 208 13.20 -27.79 -7.74
C GLY A 208 14.21 -26.91 -8.48
N SER A 209 14.89 -27.40 -9.53
CA SER A 209 15.73 -26.54 -10.37
C SER A 209 14.92 -25.84 -11.45
N ILE A 210 15.19 -24.55 -11.71
CA ILE A 210 14.54 -23.84 -12.81
C ILE A 210 14.98 -24.45 -14.15
N ASN A 211 14.02 -24.90 -14.96
CA ASN A 211 14.28 -25.28 -16.35
C ASN A 211 14.29 -24.00 -17.17
N CYS A 212 15.48 -23.46 -17.40
CA CYS A 212 15.66 -22.37 -18.32
C CYS A 212 15.51 -22.87 -19.76
N VAL A 213 14.50 -22.38 -20.47
CA VAL A 213 14.51 -22.47 -21.94
C VAL A 213 15.06 -21.17 -22.49
N ASN A 214 15.68 -21.29 -23.65
CA ASN A 214 15.71 -20.14 -24.54
C ASN A 214 14.24 -19.80 -24.81
N MET A 215 13.87 -18.54 -24.60
CA MET A 215 12.52 -18.04 -24.92
C MET A 215 12.00 -18.69 -26.21
N PRO A 216 10.75 -19.18 -26.27
CA PRO A 216 10.15 -19.57 -27.55
C PRO A 216 9.78 -18.29 -28.29
N VAL A 217 10.79 -17.56 -28.71
CA VAL A 217 10.71 -16.41 -29.59
C VAL A 217 11.85 -16.52 -30.56
N SER A 218 11.67 -16.01 -31.76
CA SER A 218 12.77 -15.94 -32.72
C SER A 218 13.81 -14.94 -32.17
N ASN A 219 14.83 -15.43 -31.45
CA ASN A 219 15.91 -14.61 -30.88
C ASN A 219 16.76 -13.96 -31.98
N SER A 220 16.77 -14.57 -33.16
CA SER A 220 17.24 -13.93 -34.38
C SER A 220 16.07 -13.13 -34.96
N PRO A 221 16.14 -11.79 -35.00
CA PRO A 221 15.12 -11.02 -35.68
C PRO A 221 14.91 -11.57 -37.10
N PRO A 222 13.66 -11.86 -37.52
CA PRO A 222 13.40 -12.32 -38.87
C PRO A 222 13.85 -11.26 -39.87
N ASP A 223 14.28 -11.71 -41.04
CA ASP A 223 14.77 -10.82 -42.09
C ASP A 223 13.57 -10.10 -42.73
N CYS A 224 13.18 -8.96 -42.15
CA CYS A 224 12.04 -8.14 -42.56
C CYS A 224 12.35 -7.34 -43.84
N ASN A 225 12.66 -8.06 -44.91
CA ASN A 225 13.09 -7.51 -46.20
C ASN A 225 11.91 -7.25 -47.15
N GLY A 226 10.68 -7.52 -46.73
CA GLY A 226 9.48 -7.16 -47.47
C GLY A 226 9.29 -5.65 -47.52
N ALA A 227 8.77 -5.14 -48.65
CA ALA A 227 8.30 -3.77 -48.70
C ALA A 227 7.25 -3.57 -47.61
N ASN A 228 7.37 -2.49 -46.83
CA ASN A 228 6.49 -2.18 -45.71
C ASN A 228 6.55 -3.20 -44.56
N GLN A 229 7.70 -3.80 -44.28
CA GLN A 229 7.89 -4.58 -43.07
C GLN A 229 8.81 -3.86 -42.08
N ALA A 230 8.41 -3.86 -40.81
CA ALA A 230 9.27 -3.43 -39.72
C ALA A 230 9.40 -4.55 -38.71
N LEU A 231 10.54 -4.58 -38.05
CA LEU A 231 10.83 -5.53 -37.00
C LEU A 231 10.28 -4.97 -35.67
N GLN A 232 9.31 -5.66 -35.06
CA GLN A 232 8.73 -5.28 -33.76
C GLN A 232 9.04 -6.34 -32.70
N TYR A 233 9.37 -5.90 -31.50
CA TYR A 233 9.50 -6.75 -30.32
C TYR A 233 8.28 -6.60 -29.42
N ASP A 234 7.69 -7.73 -29.03
CA ASP A 234 6.64 -7.82 -28.01
C ASP A 234 7.18 -8.63 -26.81
N SER A 235 6.84 -8.22 -25.59
CA SER A 235 7.22 -8.91 -24.35
C SER A 235 6.61 -10.32 -24.23
N VAL A 236 5.51 -10.58 -24.93
CA VAL A 236 4.81 -11.88 -24.95
C VAL A 236 5.26 -12.76 -26.13
N ASN A 237 5.42 -12.19 -27.34
CA ASN A 237 5.66 -12.94 -28.58
C ASN A 237 7.07 -12.78 -29.23
N GLY A 238 7.90 -11.86 -28.72
CA GLY A 238 9.26 -11.56 -29.21
C GLY A 238 9.34 -10.88 -30.58
N TRP A 239 10.44 -11.07 -31.32
CA TRP A 239 10.67 -10.38 -32.60
C TRP A 239 9.80 -10.94 -33.73
N SER A 240 9.01 -10.07 -34.37
CA SER A 240 8.17 -10.39 -35.53
C SER A 240 8.29 -9.32 -36.61
N CYS A 241 8.07 -9.70 -37.88
CA CYS A 241 7.89 -8.74 -38.96
C CYS A 241 6.44 -8.29 -39.00
N ILE A 242 6.18 -7.04 -38.65
CA ILE A 242 4.89 -6.41 -38.84
C ILE A 242 4.81 -5.74 -40.20
N ASP A 243 3.64 -5.81 -40.82
CA ASP A 243 3.35 -5.02 -42.02
C ASP A 243 2.98 -3.59 -41.56
N ILE A 244 3.82 -2.60 -41.87
CA ILE A 244 3.55 -1.18 -41.52
C ILE A 244 2.40 -0.58 -42.34
N THR A 245 1.85 -1.32 -43.31
CA THR A 245 0.61 -0.97 -44.02
C THR A 245 -0.63 -1.65 -43.47
N THR A 246 -0.51 -2.54 -42.48
CA THR A 246 -1.71 -2.96 -41.73
C THR A 246 -2.29 -1.72 -41.05
N VAL A 247 -3.46 -1.30 -41.53
CA VAL A 247 -4.18 -0.14 -41.02
C VAL A 247 -4.71 -0.51 -39.63
N GLY A 248 -3.90 -0.28 -38.60
CA GLY A 248 -4.30 -0.44 -37.21
C GLY A 248 -5.10 0.77 -36.72
N PRO A 249 -5.24 0.95 -35.40
CA PRO A 249 -6.05 2.04 -34.82
C PRO A 249 -5.63 3.45 -35.25
N SER A 250 -4.40 3.64 -35.70
CA SER A 250 -3.95 4.95 -36.21
C SER A 250 -4.50 5.29 -37.59
N ALA A 251 -5.11 4.32 -38.29
CA ALA A 251 -5.49 4.45 -39.68
C ALA A 251 -4.32 4.88 -40.60
N GLY A 252 -3.10 4.43 -40.29
CA GLY A 252 -1.86 4.81 -40.98
C GLY A 252 -1.37 6.23 -40.70
N GLN A 253 -1.86 6.89 -39.64
CA GLN A 253 -1.43 8.25 -39.26
C GLN A 253 -0.22 8.27 -38.31
N ALA A 254 0.21 7.11 -37.80
CA ALA A 254 1.39 7.00 -36.95
C ALA A 254 2.67 7.52 -37.63
N SER A 255 3.49 8.21 -36.85
CA SER A 255 4.78 8.72 -37.29
C SER A 255 5.79 7.57 -37.36
N GLY A 256 6.31 7.33 -38.56
CA GLY A 256 7.20 6.20 -38.83
C GLY A 256 6.42 4.89 -38.99
N TYR A 257 6.09 4.26 -37.87
CA TYR A 257 5.39 2.97 -37.81
C TYR A 257 4.43 2.95 -36.61
N GLU A 258 3.45 2.04 -36.63
CA GLU A 258 2.58 1.80 -35.47
C GLU A 258 3.25 0.86 -34.48
N VAL A 259 3.17 1.17 -33.19
CA VAL A 259 3.56 0.27 -32.10
C VAL A 259 2.38 0.14 -31.15
N THR A 260 1.95 -1.09 -30.88
CA THR A 260 0.96 -1.38 -29.84
C THR A 260 1.67 -1.78 -28.56
N ASP A 261 1.37 -1.09 -27.47
CA ASP A 261 1.89 -1.41 -26.13
C ASP A 261 1.16 -2.58 -25.49
N SER A 262 1.69 -3.11 -24.38
CA SER A 262 1.05 -4.23 -23.69
C SER A 262 -0.34 -3.89 -23.08
N TRP A 263 -0.70 -2.61 -22.95
CA TRP A 263 -2.03 -2.15 -22.52
C TRP A 263 -3.00 -1.95 -23.70
N GLY A 264 -2.58 -2.31 -24.91
CA GLY A 264 -3.37 -2.25 -26.14
C GLY A 264 -3.48 -0.86 -26.77
N ASN A 265 -2.76 0.14 -26.27
CA ASN A 265 -2.73 1.45 -26.92
C ASN A 265 -1.78 1.41 -28.12
N THR A 266 -2.15 2.09 -29.20
CA THR A 266 -1.30 2.21 -30.39
C THR A 266 -0.61 3.56 -30.41
N TRP A 267 0.65 3.61 -30.81
CA TRP A 267 1.52 4.78 -30.65
C TRP A 267 2.23 5.13 -31.95
N ASP A 268 2.68 6.38 -32.03
CA ASP A 268 3.77 6.73 -32.93
C ASP A 268 5.03 5.91 -32.58
N GLY A 269 5.55 5.18 -33.57
CA GLY A 269 6.81 4.46 -33.46
C GLY A 269 8.04 5.38 -33.45
N VAL A 270 7.92 6.59 -34.02
CA VAL A 270 8.97 7.61 -34.06
C VAL A 270 8.50 8.91 -33.42
N GLU A 271 9.41 9.56 -32.70
CA GLU A 271 9.18 10.88 -32.11
C GLU A 271 8.90 11.95 -33.19
N ARG A 272 7.84 12.75 -32.98
CA ARG A 272 7.51 13.90 -33.82
C ARG A 272 8.34 15.12 -33.44
N GLN A 273 8.56 15.99 -34.44
CA GLN A 273 9.31 17.23 -34.27
C GLN A 273 8.75 18.11 -33.16
N ALA A 274 9.65 18.80 -32.45
CA ALA A 274 9.28 19.61 -31.30
C ALA A 274 8.32 20.76 -31.68
N GLN A 275 7.24 20.87 -30.91
CA GLN A 275 6.19 21.87 -31.09
C GLN A 275 5.76 22.44 -29.75
N THR A 276 5.02 23.56 -29.78
CA THR A 276 4.30 24.02 -28.60
C THR A 276 3.27 22.98 -28.19
N TRP A 277 2.89 22.94 -26.91
CA TRP A 277 1.93 21.94 -26.44
C TRP A 277 0.61 22.00 -27.22
N SER A 278 0.10 23.22 -27.48
CA SER A 278 -1.15 23.41 -28.21
C SER A 278 -1.08 22.89 -29.63
N ASP A 279 0.04 23.13 -30.34
CA ASP A 279 0.22 22.66 -31.71
C ASP A 279 0.37 21.14 -31.77
N ALA A 280 1.09 20.56 -30.81
CA ALA A 280 1.24 19.11 -30.68
C ALA A 280 -0.09 18.41 -30.40
N ASP A 281 -0.89 18.96 -29.46
CA ASP A 281 -2.22 18.43 -29.11
C ASP A 281 -3.18 18.50 -30.30
N MET A 282 -3.26 19.67 -30.98
CA MET A 282 -4.05 19.82 -32.19
C MET A 282 -3.61 18.87 -33.30
N THR A 283 -2.30 18.65 -33.46
CA THR A 283 -1.77 17.70 -34.44
C THR A 283 -2.25 16.29 -34.12
N CYS A 284 -2.05 15.78 -32.90
CA CYS A 284 -2.49 14.43 -32.55
C CYS A 284 -4.01 14.24 -32.69
N GLN A 285 -4.81 15.24 -32.30
CA GLN A 285 -6.26 15.21 -32.48
C GLN A 285 -6.67 15.17 -33.96
N SER A 286 -6.00 15.94 -34.82
CA SER A 286 -6.28 15.94 -36.26
C SER A 286 -6.00 14.59 -36.94
N LEU A 287 -5.15 13.76 -36.30
CA LEU A 287 -4.80 12.42 -36.76
C LEU A 287 -5.68 11.33 -36.13
N GLY A 288 -6.75 11.70 -35.41
CA GLY A 288 -7.64 10.76 -34.73
C GLY A 288 -7.07 10.15 -33.43
N GLY A 289 -5.92 10.64 -32.96
CA GLY A 289 -5.31 10.26 -31.70
C GLY A 289 -5.36 11.40 -30.68
N ARG A 290 -4.44 11.37 -29.72
CA ARG A 290 -4.23 12.45 -28.73
C ARG A 290 -2.81 12.42 -28.21
N LEU A 291 -2.43 13.45 -27.45
CA LEU A 291 -1.25 13.34 -26.59
C LEU A 291 -1.49 12.31 -25.47
N PRO A 292 -0.46 11.55 -25.07
CA PRO A 292 -0.52 10.59 -23.98
C PRO A 292 -0.52 11.28 -22.62
N THR A 293 -0.93 10.57 -21.59
CA THR A 293 -0.76 10.96 -20.18
C THR A 293 0.66 10.67 -19.70
N ILE A 294 1.02 11.16 -18.51
CA ILE A 294 2.30 10.82 -17.87
C ILE A 294 2.35 9.33 -17.57
N THR A 295 1.27 8.74 -17.03
CA THR A 295 1.24 7.30 -16.70
C THR A 295 1.41 6.44 -17.96
N GLU A 296 0.74 6.78 -19.06
CA GLU A 296 0.88 6.04 -20.33
C GLU A 296 2.32 6.10 -20.85
N LEU A 297 2.96 7.28 -20.86
CA LEU A 297 4.37 7.41 -21.25
C LEU A 297 5.31 6.66 -20.29
N TYR A 298 5.02 6.67 -18.98
CA TYR A 298 5.85 6.00 -17.99
C TYR A 298 5.81 4.48 -18.11
N ARG A 299 4.64 3.89 -18.33
CA ARG A 299 4.45 2.43 -18.51
C ARG A 299 5.32 1.87 -19.63
N VAL A 300 5.40 2.59 -20.75
CA VAL A 300 6.19 2.20 -21.93
C VAL A 300 7.64 2.67 -21.88
N SER A 301 8.04 3.38 -20.81
CA SER A 301 9.41 3.87 -20.62
C SER A 301 10.35 2.76 -20.11
N GLY A 302 11.66 2.95 -20.25
CA GLY A 302 12.68 2.02 -19.76
C GLY A 302 12.71 1.84 -18.24
N ALA A 303 12.03 2.69 -17.47
CA ALA A 303 11.82 2.46 -16.03
C ALA A 303 10.79 1.38 -15.73
N PHE A 304 9.97 0.99 -16.72
CA PHE A 304 8.92 0.00 -16.55
C PHE A 304 8.98 -1.10 -17.63
N LYS A 305 8.32 -0.96 -18.80
CA LYS A 305 8.38 -1.99 -19.87
C LYS A 305 9.36 -1.74 -20.99
N GLY A 306 9.78 -0.48 -21.21
CA GLY A 306 10.75 -0.14 -22.25
C GLY A 306 10.26 -0.39 -23.69
N GLU A 307 8.94 -0.38 -23.93
CA GLU A 307 8.34 -0.79 -25.21
C GLU A 307 8.47 0.26 -26.32
N LEU A 308 8.55 1.54 -25.97
CA LEU A 308 8.70 2.64 -26.95
C LEU A 308 10.11 3.24 -26.97
N GLY A 309 11.00 2.83 -26.06
CA GLY A 309 12.29 3.48 -25.82
C GLY A 309 13.47 2.82 -26.52
N SER A 310 14.25 3.61 -27.25
CA SER A 310 15.64 3.29 -27.57
C SER A 310 16.54 3.82 -26.45
N PRO A 311 17.68 3.16 -26.12
CA PRO A 311 18.66 3.68 -25.14
C PRO A 311 19.25 5.06 -25.50
N TYR A 312 18.98 5.57 -26.70
CA TYR A 312 19.41 6.88 -27.17
C TYR A 312 18.34 7.98 -27.04
N ASP A 313 17.11 7.65 -26.64
CA ASP A 313 15.99 8.59 -26.60
C ASP A 313 16.01 9.46 -25.34
N THR A 314 16.85 10.50 -25.33
CA THR A 314 17.06 11.35 -24.14
C THR A 314 16.04 12.48 -23.99
N ASN A 315 15.09 12.60 -24.92
CA ASN A 315 14.14 13.72 -24.96
C ASN A 315 12.95 13.50 -24.02
N TYR A 316 12.44 14.61 -23.47
CA TYR A 316 11.18 14.64 -22.74
C TYR A 316 10.02 14.85 -23.71
N LEU A 317 9.08 13.89 -23.75
CA LEU A 317 7.91 13.94 -24.60
C LEU A 317 6.76 14.68 -23.93
N TRP A 318 6.01 15.48 -24.71
CA TRP A 318 4.78 16.09 -24.21
C TRP A 318 3.78 15.05 -23.72
N SER A 319 3.19 15.33 -22.55
CA SER A 319 1.94 14.70 -22.12
C SER A 319 0.79 15.70 -22.18
N ARG A 320 -0.44 15.20 -22.18
CA ARG A 320 -1.65 16.01 -22.01
C ARG A 320 -1.84 16.51 -20.58
N THR A 321 -1.15 15.90 -19.62
CA THR A 321 -1.35 16.06 -18.19
C THR A 321 -0.90 17.43 -17.70
N TRP A 322 -1.74 18.09 -16.92
CA TRP A 322 -1.36 19.34 -16.28
C TRP A 322 -0.44 19.09 -15.09
N TRP A 323 0.68 19.82 -15.04
CA TRP A 323 1.56 19.82 -13.88
C TRP A 323 1.18 20.91 -12.87
N ASP A 324 0.79 22.07 -13.37
CA ASP A 324 0.28 23.19 -12.58
C ASP A 324 -0.50 24.15 -13.51
N LYS A 325 -0.76 25.38 -13.03
CA LYS A 325 -1.51 26.43 -13.75
C LYS A 325 -0.94 26.82 -15.11
N THR A 326 0.36 26.59 -15.34
CA THR A 326 1.09 27.10 -16.51
C THR A 326 1.88 26.03 -17.24
N ASN A 327 2.17 24.91 -16.56
CA ASN A 327 3.06 23.88 -17.06
C ASN A 327 2.34 22.58 -17.37
N LYS A 328 2.76 21.92 -18.45
CA LYS A 328 2.37 20.56 -18.82
C LYS A 328 3.44 19.57 -18.44
N GLY A 329 3.01 18.38 -18.02
CA GLY A 329 3.89 17.29 -17.69
C GLY A 329 4.57 16.69 -18.92
N ARG A 330 5.73 16.08 -18.70
CA ARG A 330 6.50 15.37 -19.71
C ARG A 330 7.19 14.17 -19.11
N VAL A 331 7.50 13.19 -19.94
CA VAL A 331 8.24 11.99 -19.55
C VAL A 331 9.37 11.74 -20.53
N ARG A 332 10.55 11.40 -20.02
CA ARG A 332 11.65 10.88 -20.83
C ARG A 332 11.53 9.37 -20.94
N ILE A 333 11.34 8.87 -22.16
CA ILE A 333 11.03 7.45 -22.39
C ILE A 333 12.21 6.52 -22.04
N THR A 334 13.47 6.98 -22.10
CA THR A 334 14.62 6.11 -21.75
C THR A 334 14.59 5.63 -20.29
N ASP A 335 14.18 6.47 -19.34
CA ASP A 335 14.31 6.17 -17.91
C ASP A 335 13.09 6.58 -17.07
N GLY A 336 11.96 6.89 -17.73
CA GLY A 336 10.72 7.26 -17.07
C GLY A 336 10.80 8.56 -16.26
N ALA A 337 11.87 9.34 -16.38
CA ALA A 337 12.01 10.57 -15.62
C ALA A 337 10.89 11.54 -15.99
N THR A 338 10.20 12.08 -14.98
CA THR A 338 9.14 13.06 -15.14
C THR A 338 9.69 14.48 -15.06
N GLY A 339 9.03 15.38 -15.77
CA GLY A 339 9.35 16.81 -15.74
C GLY A 339 8.15 17.63 -16.19
N ASN A 340 8.34 18.94 -16.23
CA ASN A 340 7.31 19.86 -16.72
C ASN A 340 7.94 20.97 -17.58
N PHE A 341 7.10 21.69 -18.31
CA PHE A 341 7.48 22.89 -19.04
C PHE A 341 6.27 23.77 -19.32
N VAL A 342 6.52 25.07 -19.50
CA VAL A 342 5.48 26.02 -19.94
C VAL A 342 4.99 25.64 -21.33
N THR A 343 3.68 25.76 -21.56
CA THR A 343 3.01 25.29 -22.78
C THR A 343 3.52 25.93 -24.08
N THR A 344 4.12 27.10 -24.00
CA THR A 344 4.70 27.84 -25.13
C THR A 344 6.09 27.35 -25.54
N SER A 345 6.71 26.48 -24.75
CA SER A 345 8.00 25.89 -25.09
C SER A 345 7.87 24.84 -26.18
N LEU A 346 8.94 24.61 -26.95
CA LEU A 346 9.00 23.52 -27.92
C LEU A 346 9.46 22.24 -27.22
N SER A 347 8.67 21.18 -27.32
CA SER A 347 9.05 19.83 -26.90
C SER A 347 8.61 18.83 -27.95
N PRO A 348 9.39 17.78 -28.19
CA PRO A 348 8.94 16.67 -29.01
C PRO A 348 7.79 15.91 -28.35
N TYR A 349 7.11 15.09 -29.14
CA TYR A 349 5.93 14.36 -28.69
C TYR A 349 5.70 13.10 -29.52
N ARG A 350 4.86 12.23 -28.99
CA ARG A 350 4.27 11.09 -29.71
C ARG A 350 2.77 11.16 -29.51
N CYS A 351 2.02 10.85 -30.55
CA CYS A 351 0.60 10.65 -30.49
C CYS A 351 0.30 9.21 -30.06
N VAL A 352 -0.79 9.05 -29.33
CA VAL A 352 -1.37 7.77 -28.95
C VAL A 352 -2.80 7.67 -29.48
N TRP A 353 -3.12 6.52 -30.06
CA TRP A 353 -4.44 6.05 -30.44
C TRP A 353 -4.85 5.00 -29.40
N PRO A 354 -5.56 5.43 -28.34
CA PRO A 354 -5.87 4.55 -27.23
C PRO A 354 -6.83 3.44 -27.66
N SER A 355 -6.74 2.30 -26.98
CA SER A 355 -7.80 1.29 -27.06
C SER A 355 -9.11 1.83 -26.47
N ALA A 356 -10.21 1.10 -26.71
CA ALA A 356 -11.50 1.47 -26.11
C ALA A 356 -11.36 1.51 -24.58
N THR A 357 -11.54 2.69 -23.99
CA THR A 357 -11.40 2.89 -22.54
C THR A 357 -12.56 2.20 -21.82
N PRO A 358 -12.30 1.35 -20.81
CA PRO A 358 -13.34 0.83 -19.94
C PRO A 358 -14.10 1.98 -19.27
N GLN A 359 -15.42 1.82 -19.07
CA GLN A 359 -16.26 2.84 -18.41
C GLN A 359 -15.98 3.00 -16.91
N TYR A 360 -15.09 2.18 -16.36
CA TYR A 360 -14.79 2.09 -14.94
C TYR A 360 -13.28 1.81 -14.74
N PHE A 361 -12.82 1.91 -13.51
CA PHE A 361 -11.42 1.75 -13.14
C PHE A 361 -11.11 0.27 -12.89
N ASP A 362 -10.74 -0.47 -13.94
CA ASP A 362 -10.27 -1.84 -13.86
C ASP A 362 -9.35 -2.21 -15.04
N GLY A 363 -8.69 -3.36 -14.96
CA GLY A 363 -7.81 -3.92 -15.99
C GLY A 363 -6.75 -2.92 -16.43
N ASN A 364 -6.74 -2.56 -17.72
CA ASN A 364 -5.71 -1.68 -18.29
C ASN A 364 -5.73 -0.23 -17.75
N ASN A 365 -6.80 0.18 -17.06
CA ASN A 365 -6.86 1.48 -16.38
C ASN A 365 -6.04 1.47 -15.07
N CYS A 366 -5.86 0.30 -14.46
CA CYS A 366 -5.04 0.07 -13.27
C CYS A 366 -3.55 0.16 -13.58
N MET A 367 -2.78 0.69 -12.63
CA MET A 367 -1.32 0.60 -12.64
C MET A 367 -0.88 -0.74 -12.04
N GLY A 368 -0.24 -1.55 -12.87
CA GLY A 368 0.18 -2.91 -12.60
C GLY A 368 0.77 -3.55 -13.85
N GLU A 369 0.95 -4.87 -13.81
CA GLU A 369 1.33 -5.64 -14.99
C GLU A 369 0.22 -5.59 -16.07
N PRO A 370 0.55 -5.66 -17.37
CA PRO A 370 -0.46 -5.70 -18.42
C PRO A 370 -1.44 -6.86 -18.25
N GLY A 371 -2.74 -6.59 -18.31
CA GLY A 371 -3.80 -7.59 -18.13
C GLY A 371 -4.17 -7.90 -16.68
N ASP A 372 -3.42 -7.41 -15.69
CA ASP A 372 -3.77 -7.57 -14.28
C ASP A 372 -4.97 -6.70 -13.89
N ALA A 373 -5.87 -7.26 -13.08
CA ALA A 373 -6.88 -6.47 -12.38
C ALA A 373 -6.24 -5.56 -11.32
N CYS A 374 -6.95 -4.49 -10.92
CA CYS A 374 -6.56 -3.67 -9.77
C CYS A 374 -6.56 -4.49 -8.46
N TRP A 375 -5.95 -3.93 -7.40
CA TRP A 375 -6.05 -4.49 -6.05
C TRP A 375 -7.45 -4.23 -5.48
N SER A 376 -8.08 -5.25 -4.90
CA SER A 376 -9.41 -5.10 -4.29
C SER A 376 -9.36 -4.20 -3.07
N HIS A 377 -10.17 -3.14 -3.07
CA HIS A 377 -10.23 -2.23 -1.94
C HIS A 377 -11.01 -2.87 -0.79
N VAL A 378 -10.33 -3.13 0.32
CA VAL A 378 -10.96 -3.74 1.50
C VAL A 378 -11.97 -2.77 2.14
N GLY A 379 -13.05 -3.29 2.71
CA GLY A 379 -14.10 -2.50 3.37
C GLY A 379 -15.28 -2.11 2.48
N TYR A 380 -15.23 -2.41 1.18
CA TYR A 380 -16.35 -2.26 0.27
C TYR A 380 -16.95 -3.63 -0.10
N PRO A 381 -18.27 -3.84 0.05
CA PRO A 381 -18.91 -5.10 -0.32
C PRO A 381 -18.63 -5.48 -1.78
N ASN A 382 -18.44 -6.79 -2.03
CA ASN A 382 -18.19 -7.36 -3.36
C ASN A 382 -16.99 -6.76 -4.13
N ASN A 383 -16.02 -6.14 -3.44
CA ASN A 383 -14.85 -5.50 -4.06
C ASN A 383 -15.24 -4.45 -5.12
N THR A 384 -16.31 -3.70 -4.83
CA THR A 384 -16.89 -2.66 -5.69
C THR A 384 -15.96 -1.47 -5.93
N MET A 385 -14.96 -1.31 -5.07
CA MET A 385 -13.88 -0.35 -5.18
C MET A 385 -12.55 -1.08 -5.32
N VAL A 386 -11.63 -0.49 -6.08
CA VAL A 386 -10.29 -1.04 -6.32
C VAL A 386 -9.24 0.07 -6.35
N ILE A 387 -7.98 -0.28 -6.11
CA ILE A 387 -6.82 0.63 -6.08
C ILE A 387 -5.72 0.10 -7.01
N ASP A 388 -4.90 1.01 -7.56
CA ASP A 388 -3.68 0.65 -8.27
C ASP A 388 -2.82 -0.34 -7.44
N LYS A 389 -2.33 -1.41 -8.07
CA LYS A 389 -1.40 -2.39 -7.45
C LYS A 389 0.02 -1.87 -7.33
N MET A 390 0.40 -0.94 -8.19
CA MET A 390 1.72 -0.33 -8.25
C MET A 390 1.62 1.18 -8.20
N GLU A 391 2.63 1.81 -7.63
CA GLU A 391 2.72 3.26 -7.57
C GLU A 391 2.91 3.85 -8.99
N ARG A 392 2.18 4.91 -9.30
CA ARG A 392 2.39 5.75 -10.48
C ARG A 392 3.62 6.64 -10.32
N PRO A 393 4.22 7.14 -11.42
CA PRO A 393 5.44 7.94 -11.36
C PRO A 393 5.28 9.22 -10.53
N SER A 394 6.40 9.73 -10.03
CA SER A 394 6.40 10.95 -9.22
C SER A 394 5.97 12.17 -10.05
N VAL A 395 4.93 12.87 -9.60
CA VAL A 395 4.40 14.07 -10.27
C VAL A 395 3.94 15.13 -9.25
N SER A 396 3.57 16.33 -9.70
CA SER A 396 2.91 17.30 -8.82
C SER A 396 1.55 16.79 -8.35
N TYR A 397 1.05 17.36 -7.24
CA TYR A 397 -0.29 17.01 -6.75
C TYR A 397 -1.38 17.19 -7.82
N VAL A 398 -1.30 18.29 -8.60
CA VAL A 398 -2.24 18.57 -9.69
C VAL A 398 -2.21 17.45 -10.72
N ALA A 399 -1.02 17.05 -11.15
CA ALA A 399 -0.84 15.97 -12.11
C ALA A 399 -1.35 14.64 -11.56
N ALA A 400 -1.15 14.33 -10.28
CA ALA A 400 -1.65 13.09 -9.67
C ALA A 400 -3.19 13.01 -9.75
N THR A 401 -3.89 14.08 -9.36
CA THR A 401 -5.35 14.17 -9.52
C THR A 401 -5.75 14.14 -11.00
N ASP A 402 -4.96 14.78 -11.88
CA ASP A 402 -5.19 14.81 -13.33
C ASP A 402 -5.10 13.39 -13.94
N GLU A 403 -4.13 12.61 -13.52
CA GLU A 403 -3.90 11.24 -13.98
C GLU A 403 -4.99 10.27 -13.49
N CYS A 404 -5.42 10.36 -12.22
CA CYS A 404 -6.44 9.45 -11.70
C CYS A 404 -7.80 9.66 -12.35
N ALA A 405 -8.26 10.91 -12.45
CA ALA A 405 -9.52 11.16 -13.13
C ALA A 405 -9.44 10.91 -14.64
N PHE A 406 -8.25 10.77 -15.25
CA PHE A 406 -8.17 10.30 -16.63
C PHE A 406 -8.60 8.83 -16.80
N VAL A 407 -8.43 8.01 -15.76
CA VAL A 407 -8.72 6.58 -15.77
C VAL A 407 -10.00 6.23 -14.99
N ASN A 408 -10.93 7.18 -14.90
CA ASN A 408 -12.20 7.03 -14.18
C ASN A 408 -12.05 6.71 -12.67
N ALA A 409 -10.99 7.27 -12.06
CA ALA A 409 -10.64 7.08 -10.66
C ALA A 409 -10.38 8.42 -9.99
N HIS A 410 -10.21 8.42 -8.67
CA HIS A 410 -9.75 9.57 -7.90
C HIS A 410 -8.41 9.27 -7.25
N LEU A 411 -7.73 10.31 -6.78
CA LEU A 411 -6.47 10.15 -6.05
C LEU A 411 -6.74 9.49 -4.70
N ALA A 412 -6.07 8.37 -4.42
CA ALA A 412 -6.22 7.61 -3.18
C ALA A 412 -6.13 8.51 -1.96
N ASP A 413 -7.05 8.34 -1.02
CA ASP A 413 -7.02 9.05 0.25
C ASP A 413 -6.23 8.26 1.31
N GLN A 414 -5.95 8.86 2.46
CA GLN A 414 -5.15 8.23 3.51
C GLN A 414 -5.85 7.00 4.09
N GLN A 415 -7.18 6.99 4.14
CA GLN A 415 -7.94 5.83 4.59
C GLN A 415 -7.73 4.67 3.62
N ASP A 416 -7.80 4.94 2.31
CA ASP A 416 -7.58 3.93 1.28
C ASP A 416 -6.18 3.31 1.41
N TYR A 417 -5.15 4.12 1.61
CA TYR A 417 -3.79 3.60 1.84
C TYR A 417 -3.67 2.81 3.14
N ALA A 418 -4.16 3.35 4.27
CA ALA A 418 -4.02 2.69 5.56
C ALA A 418 -4.72 1.32 5.56
N GLU A 419 -5.97 1.26 5.09
CA GLU A 419 -6.75 0.03 5.06
C GLU A 419 -6.13 -1.01 4.13
N ASN A 420 -5.68 -0.61 2.93
CA ASN A 420 -5.13 -1.56 1.98
C ASN A 420 -3.69 -1.97 2.33
N ALA A 421 -2.86 -1.08 2.88
CA ALA A 421 -1.51 -1.42 3.34
C ALA A 421 -1.56 -2.46 4.47
N ILE A 422 -2.43 -2.26 5.48
CA ILE A 422 -2.67 -3.22 6.56
C ILE A 422 -3.11 -4.59 6.00
N ASN A 423 -3.88 -4.61 4.92
CA ASN A 423 -4.33 -5.83 4.24
C ASN A 423 -3.39 -6.34 3.15
N GLY A 424 -2.16 -5.82 3.10
CA GLY A 424 -1.10 -6.37 2.28
C GLY A 424 -1.05 -5.86 0.84
N LEU A 425 -1.50 -4.63 0.59
CA LEU A 425 -1.29 -3.94 -0.68
C LEU A 425 0.18 -4.04 -1.11
N PRO A 426 0.48 -4.66 -2.26
CA PRO A 426 1.87 -4.91 -2.66
C PRO A 426 2.56 -3.64 -3.21
N ASN A 427 3.88 -3.74 -3.39
CA ASN A 427 4.72 -2.76 -4.10
C ASN A 427 4.79 -1.37 -3.46
N GLY A 428 4.85 -1.26 -2.12
CA GLY A 428 5.27 -0.01 -1.48
C GLY A 428 6.78 0.21 -1.66
N THR A 429 7.23 1.34 -2.21
CA THR A 429 8.68 1.55 -2.47
C THR A 429 9.37 2.43 -1.44
N ASN A 430 8.77 2.61 -0.25
CA ASN A 430 9.21 3.54 0.78
C ASN A 430 9.39 5.00 0.28
N SER A 431 8.70 5.32 -0.82
CA SER A 431 8.68 6.64 -1.43
C SER A 431 7.42 7.36 -1.01
N TRP A 432 7.54 8.65 -0.72
CA TRP A 432 6.38 9.49 -0.43
C TRP A 432 5.42 9.49 -1.61
N GLN A 433 4.15 9.30 -1.29
CA GLN A 433 3.02 9.27 -2.19
C GLN A 433 2.01 10.33 -1.81
N TRP A 434 1.42 10.99 -2.81
CA TRP A 434 0.29 11.89 -2.60
C TRP A 434 -0.93 11.12 -2.09
N THR A 435 -1.59 11.71 -1.11
CA THR A 435 -2.97 11.38 -0.75
C THR A 435 -3.88 12.53 -1.17
N SER A 436 -5.18 12.27 -1.35
CA SER A 436 -6.13 13.33 -1.65
C SER A 436 -6.58 14.16 -0.44
N ASN A 437 -6.29 13.73 0.79
CA ASN A 437 -6.66 14.51 1.98
C ASN A 437 -5.79 15.76 2.14
N HIS A 438 -6.45 16.82 2.62
CA HIS A 438 -5.81 18.10 2.90
C HIS A 438 -5.74 18.31 4.40
N ALA A 439 -4.54 18.28 4.97
CA ALA A 439 -4.32 18.72 6.35
C ALA A 439 -4.57 20.23 6.50
N ARG A 440 -4.36 20.98 5.41
CA ARG A 440 -4.45 22.45 5.35
C ARG A 440 -4.66 22.90 3.90
N TYR A 441 -5.14 24.13 3.68
CA TYR A 441 -5.31 24.69 2.33
C TYR A 441 -4.09 24.65 1.42
N ASP A 442 -2.88 24.63 1.98
CA ASP A 442 -1.62 24.57 1.23
C ASP A 442 -0.77 23.34 1.57
N LEU A 443 -1.28 22.43 2.43
CA LEU A 443 -0.62 21.18 2.81
C LEU A 443 -1.53 19.99 2.55
N ASN A 444 -1.01 19.04 1.78
CA ASN A 444 -1.60 17.73 1.63
C ASN A 444 -0.92 16.75 2.57
N THR A 445 -1.64 15.68 2.93
CA THR A 445 -1.00 14.52 3.54
C THR A 445 -0.30 13.69 2.47
N THR A 446 0.81 13.09 2.85
CA THR A 446 1.57 12.14 2.05
C THR A 446 1.78 10.88 2.86
N VAL A 447 1.78 9.74 2.20
CA VAL A 447 2.03 8.44 2.83
C VAL A 447 3.22 7.74 2.18
N ARG A 448 3.92 6.88 2.91
CA ARG A 448 4.87 5.91 2.34
C ARG A 448 4.91 4.67 3.22
N TRP A 449 5.18 3.54 2.62
CA TRP A 449 5.45 2.28 3.30
C TRP A 449 6.37 1.43 2.42
N GLN A 450 6.93 0.35 2.96
CA GLN A 450 7.79 -0.55 2.21
C GLN A 450 7.12 -1.91 2.01
N ASP A 451 7.09 -2.37 0.77
CA ASP A 451 6.52 -3.63 0.30
C ASP A 451 5.11 -3.88 0.84
N VAL A 452 4.84 -5.08 1.34
CA VAL A 452 3.63 -5.44 2.08
C VAL A 452 3.90 -5.09 3.54
N ASP A 453 3.20 -4.09 4.06
CA ASP A 453 3.38 -3.63 5.44
C ASP A 453 2.11 -3.83 6.27
N THR A 454 2.01 -5.00 6.91
CA THR A 454 0.91 -5.33 7.82
C THR A 454 1.04 -4.63 9.18
N ALA A 455 2.12 -3.90 9.43
CA ALA A 455 2.41 -3.17 10.66
C ALA A 455 2.42 -1.64 10.43
N TYR A 456 1.63 -1.18 9.45
CA TYR A 456 1.46 0.22 9.07
C TYR A 456 1.37 1.16 10.29
N ASP A 457 2.34 2.05 10.53
CA ASP A 457 2.35 2.92 11.72
C ASP A 457 2.34 4.42 11.40
N ASP A 458 1.16 5.05 11.51
CA ASP A 458 0.99 6.50 11.37
C ASP A 458 1.78 7.32 12.44
N TYR A 459 2.25 6.71 13.52
CA TYR A 459 2.88 7.42 14.66
C TYR A 459 4.34 7.80 14.47
N ALA A 460 5.13 7.08 13.68
CA ALA A 460 6.57 7.33 13.64
C ALA A 460 7.01 8.57 12.82
N ASN A 461 6.07 9.37 12.26
CA ASN A 461 6.34 10.40 11.21
C ASN A 461 7.03 9.83 9.96
N THR A 462 7.29 8.52 9.93
CA THR A 462 7.93 7.80 8.85
C THR A 462 6.92 7.37 7.80
N TYR A 463 5.67 7.10 8.17
CA TYR A 463 4.65 6.59 7.24
C TYR A 463 3.73 7.67 6.71
N VAL A 464 3.25 8.57 7.57
CA VAL A 464 2.45 9.72 7.15
C VAL A 464 3.16 11.01 7.50
N SER A 465 3.14 11.94 6.55
CA SER A 465 3.71 13.27 6.68
C SER A 465 2.87 14.30 5.92
N TRP A 466 3.35 15.54 5.92
CA TRP A 466 2.70 16.67 5.27
C TRP A 466 3.65 17.24 4.24
N ALA A 467 3.11 17.54 3.08
CA ALA A 467 3.87 18.16 2.03
C ALA A 467 3.11 19.36 1.46
N SER A 468 3.85 20.46 1.22
CA SER A 468 3.28 21.60 0.53
C SER A 468 2.80 21.17 -0.85
N ARG A 469 1.67 21.69 -1.31
CA ARG A 469 1.20 21.39 -2.68
C ARG A 469 2.19 21.80 -3.77
N ALA A 470 3.07 22.75 -3.46
CA ALA A 470 4.15 23.21 -4.32
C ALA A 470 5.49 22.48 -4.08
N SER A 471 5.55 21.55 -3.12
CA SER A 471 6.73 20.73 -2.89
C SER A 471 6.92 19.70 -4.00
N GLY A 472 8.14 19.13 -4.07
CA GLY A 472 8.61 18.29 -5.17
C GLY A 472 7.68 17.11 -5.50
N PRO A 473 7.91 16.48 -6.66
CA PRO A 473 6.99 15.45 -7.14
C PRO A 473 7.01 14.21 -6.25
N TYR A 474 5.82 13.69 -5.93
CA TYR A 474 5.64 12.44 -5.21
C TYR A 474 4.89 11.45 -6.07
N LYS A 475 5.10 10.16 -5.79
CA LYS A 475 4.36 9.07 -6.42
C LYS A 475 2.90 9.12 -5.98
N PHE A 476 2.04 8.26 -6.54
CA PHE A 476 0.64 8.22 -6.15
C PHE A 476 -0.03 6.93 -6.62
N ARG A 477 -1.24 6.66 -6.13
CA ARG A 477 -2.14 5.61 -6.58
C ARG A 477 -3.53 6.18 -6.80
N CYS A 478 -4.25 5.58 -7.73
CA CYS A 478 -5.63 5.89 -8.03
C CYS A 478 -6.55 4.83 -7.43
N VAL A 479 -7.72 5.27 -6.98
CA VAL A 479 -8.80 4.46 -6.42
C VAL A 479 -10.08 4.73 -7.18
N GLY A 480 -10.86 3.71 -7.51
CA GLY A 480 -12.09 3.89 -8.27
C GLY A 480 -12.97 2.65 -8.28
N VAL A 481 -14.16 2.80 -8.86
CA VAL A 481 -15.11 1.69 -9.03
C VAL A 481 -14.67 0.77 -10.16
N ASN A 482 -14.81 -0.54 -9.99
CA ASN A 482 -14.46 -1.54 -11.00
C ASN A 482 -15.67 -2.10 -11.78
N PHE A 483 -16.81 -1.40 -11.75
CA PHE A 483 -18.02 -1.83 -12.43
C PHE A 483 -18.88 -0.63 -12.87
N PRO A 484 -19.88 -0.82 -13.74
CA PRO A 484 -20.85 0.21 -14.09
C PRO A 484 -21.67 0.56 -12.85
N ALA A 485 -21.28 1.63 -12.15
CA ALA A 485 -21.89 2.04 -10.90
C ALA A 485 -23.41 2.27 -11.04
N GLY A 486 -24.16 1.97 -9.98
CA GLY A 486 -25.61 2.10 -9.96
C GLY A 486 -26.09 3.55 -10.15
N ALA A 487 -27.34 3.71 -10.59
CA ALA A 487 -27.96 5.01 -10.80
C ALA A 487 -27.86 5.90 -9.55
N TYR A 488 -27.61 7.19 -9.75
CA TYR A 488 -27.77 8.16 -8.67
C TYR A 488 -29.25 8.20 -8.27
N PRO A 489 -29.57 7.89 -7.01
CA PRO A 489 -30.95 7.64 -6.57
C PRO A 489 -31.87 8.87 -6.64
N ASN A 490 -31.35 10.10 -6.56
CA ASN A 490 -32.14 11.33 -6.59
C ASN A 490 -31.76 12.23 -7.77
N THR A 491 -32.72 12.74 -8.53
CA THR A 491 -32.46 13.79 -9.53
C THR A 491 -32.21 15.14 -8.85
N VAL A 492 -31.15 15.83 -9.27
CA VAL A 492 -30.79 17.14 -8.72
C VAL A 492 -31.10 18.23 -9.75
N ALA A 493 -31.53 19.42 -9.31
CA ALA A 493 -31.73 20.54 -10.22
C ALA A 493 -30.37 21.01 -10.81
N ASN A 494 -30.32 21.28 -12.10
CA ASN A 494 -29.08 21.59 -12.84
C ASN A 494 -28.00 20.51 -12.59
N GLU A 495 -28.40 19.25 -12.71
CA GLU A 495 -27.53 18.12 -12.47
C GLU A 495 -26.28 18.18 -13.36
N PHE A 496 -25.13 18.04 -12.71
CA PHE A 496 -23.85 17.85 -13.37
C PHE A 496 -23.19 16.59 -12.83
N ILE A 497 -22.80 15.72 -13.76
CA ILE A 497 -22.10 14.47 -13.47
C ILE A 497 -20.71 14.59 -14.08
N ALA A 498 -19.68 14.40 -13.26
CA ALA A 498 -18.33 14.24 -13.75
C ALA A 498 -18.26 12.95 -14.57
N ASN A 499 -18.03 13.06 -15.88
CA ASN A 499 -18.01 11.91 -16.78
C ASN A 499 -16.93 10.89 -16.43
N THR A 500 -15.87 11.32 -15.74
CA THR A 500 -14.77 10.42 -15.38
C THR A 500 -14.98 9.75 -14.02
N THR A 501 -15.20 10.51 -12.95
CA THR A 501 -15.28 9.95 -11.59
C THR A 501 -16.69 9.58 -11.18
N SER A 502 -17.70 9.89 -12.01
CA SER A 502 -19.10 9.69 -11.67
C SER A 502 -19.46 10.34 -10.32
N ILE A 503 -18.81 11.45 -9.96
CA ILE A 503 -19.27 12.30 -8.86
C ILE A 503 -20.32 13.23 -9.45
N LYS A 504 -21.44 13.36 -8.74
CA LYS A 504 -22.54 14.20 -9.15
C LYS A 504 -22.77 15.36 -8.21
N THR A 505 -23.25 16.48 -8.73
CA THR A 505 -23.58 17.69 -7.99
C THR A 505 -24.71 18.48 -8.65
N SER A 506 -25.14 19.56 -7.99
CA SER A 506 -25.91 20.63 -8.63
C SER A 506 -24.95 21.69 -9.19
N ASP A 507 -24.94 21.89 -10.51
CA ASP A 507 -24.24 23.01 -11.17
C ASP A 507 -25.11 24.27 -11.12
N ALA A 508 -25.48 24.66 -9.90
CA ALA A 508 -26.15 25.91 -9.60
C ALA A 508 -25.67 26.50 -8.27
N ALA A 509 -25.71 27.83 -8.16
CA ALA A 509 -25.48 28.53 -6.90
C ALA A 509 -26.49 28.05 -5.84
N THR A 510 -25.99 27.63 -4.67
CA THR A 510 -26.86 27.30 -3.54
C THR A 510 -27.12 28.56 -2.71
N PRO A 511 -28.22 28.61 -1.94
CA PRO A 511 -28.35 29.57 -0.85
C PRO A 511 -27.17 29.48 0.12
N THR A 512 -26.88 30.59 0.79
CA THR A 512 -25.92 30.60 1.90
C THR A 512 -26.55 29.94 3.12
N ALA A 513 -25.76 29.21 3.90
CA ALA A 513 -26.17 28.63 5.16
C ALA A 513 -24.97 28.52 6.11
N VAL A 514 -25.24 28.42 7.41
CA VAL A 514 -24.21 28.07 8.38
C VAL A 514 -23.72 26.64 8.14
N PHE A 515 -22.53 26.32 8.64
CA PHE A 515 -21.87 25.05 8.34
C PHE A 515 -22.73 23.81 8.68
N GLY A 516 -23.34 23.78 9.86
CA GLY A 516 -24.17 22.66 10.30
C GLY A 516 -25.44 22.49 9.45
N ASP A 517 -26.07 23.60 9.05
CA ASP A 517 -27.26 23.56 8.20
C ASP A 517 -26.92 23.15 6.77
N SER A 518 -25.69 23.44 6.31
CA SER A 518 -25.17 22.95 5.03
C SER A 518 -25.01 21.44 5.02
N ILE A 519 -24.48 20.85 6.09
CA ILE A 519 -24.40 19.38 6.25
C ILE A 519 -25.80 18.77 6.24
N ASN A 520 -26.73 19.28 7.07
CA ASN A 520 -28.11 18.79 7.08
C ASN A 520 -28.79 18.92 5.73
N GLY A 521 -28.60 20.05 5.07
CA GLY A 521 -29.17 20.35 3.76
C GLY A 521 -28.72 19.32 2.73
N CYS A 522 -27.43 19.00 2.68
CA CYS A 522 -26.91 17.98 1.76
C CYS A 522 -27.38 16.57 2.14
N PHE A 523 -27.26 16.19 3.41
CA PHE A 523 -27.68 14.88 3.87
C PHE A 523 -29.17 14.63 3.59
N SER A 524 -30.03 15.62 3.81
CA SER A 524 -31.48 15.53 3.54
C SER A 524 -31.83 15.38 2.05
N GLN A 525 -30.92 15.75 1.15
CA GLN A 525 -31.11 15.63 -0.30
C GLN A 525 -30.61 14.29 -0.85
N GLY A 526 -30.02 13.43 -0.03
CA GLY A 526 -29.43 12.18 -0.51
C GLY A 526 -27.95 12.24 -0.81
N GLY A 527 -27.24 13.29 -0.39
CA GLY A 527 -25.83 13.49 -0.68
C GLY A 527 -25.05 14.03 0.52
N HIS A 528 -23.82 14.44 0.28
CA HIS A 528 -22.86 14.82 1.31
C HIS A 528 -22.34 16.23 1.09
N LEU A 529 -21.89 16.90 2.15
CA LEU A 529 -21.13 18.13 1.97
C LEU A 529 -19.81 17.77 1.25
N ALA A 530 -19.50 18.48 0.16
CA ALA A 530 -18.36 18.17 -0.69
C ALA A 530 -17.01 18.29 0.01
N HIS A 531 -16.12 17.35 -0.24
CA HIS A 531 -14.69 17.48 0.02
C HIS A 531 -14.05 18.35 -1.06
N SER A 532 -12.88 18.90 -0.77
CA SER A 532 -12.05 19.67 -1.69
C SER A 532 -11.77 18.88 -2.97
N ARG A 533 -11.42 17.59 -2.82
CA ARG A 533 -11.22 16.63 -3.93
C ARG A 533 -12.44 16.55 -4.84
N ASP A 534 -13.64 16.42 -4.29
CA ASP A 534 -14.85 16.28 -5.09
C ASP A 534 -15.06 17.51 -5.98
N ILE A 535 -14.89 18.71 -5.40
CA ILE A 535 -15.01 19.96 -6.16
C ILE A 535 -13.90 20.08 -7.21
N MET A 536 -12.66 19.66 -6.90
CA MET A 536 -11.57 19.63 -7.88
C MET A 536 -11.96 18.83 -9.12
N GLU A 537 -12.49 17.63 -8.92
CA GLU A 537 -12.85 16.72 -10.00
C GLU A 537 -14.06 17.21 -10.80
N LEU A 538 -15.05 17.78 -10.12
CA LEU A 538 -16.23 18.37 -10.75
C LEU A 538 -15.87 19.58 -11.62
N VAL A 539 -15.09 20.53 -11.09
CA VAL A 539 -14.61 21.71 -11.84
C VAL A 539 -13.79 21.27 -13.04
N ARG A 540 -12.92 20.27 -12.86
CA ARG A 540 -12.13 19.69 -13.94
C ARG A 540 -12.99 19.11 -15.05
N ASN A 541 -14.06 18.40 -14.71
CA ASN A 541 -14.98 17.81 -15.69
C ASN A 541 -15.85 18.87 -16.40
N GLY A 542 -15.68 20.16 -16.07
CA GLY A 542 -16.35 21.26 -16.74
C GLY A 542 -17.51 21.86 -15.96
N MET A 543 -17.63 21.63 -14.65
CA MET A 543 -18.62 22.34 -13.82
C MET A 543 -18.36 23.84 -13.90
N THR A 544 -19.35 24.60 -14.40
CA THR A 544 -19.15 26.00 -14.81
C THR A 544 -19.69 27.03 -13.82
N SER A 545 -20.65 26.65 -12.97
CA SER A 545 -21.26 27.53 -11.96
C SER A 545 -20.35 27.71 -10.74
N GLY A 546 -19.25 28.41 -10.98
CA GLY A 546 -18.39 28.95 -9.92
C GLY A 546 -19.15 29.83 -8.94
N THR A 547 -18.58 29.98 -7.76
CA THR A 547 -19.12 30.82 -6.68
C THR A 547 -18.93 32.32 -6.97
N GLY A 548 -18.21 32.67 -8.04
CA GLY A 548 -17.86 34.05 -8.35
C GLY A 548 -16.78 34.55 -7.38
N THR A 549 -17.09 35.57 -6.58
CA THR A 549 -16.16 36.13 -5.60
C THR A 549 -16.22 35.46 -4.22
N ASP A 550 -17.26 34.69 -3.95
CA ASP A 550 -17.59 34.20 -2.61
C ASP A 550 -17.04 32.78 -2.36
N TYR A 551 -16.96 32.37 -1.09
CA TYR A 551 -16.50 31.05 -0.68
C TYR A 551 -17.66 30.07 -0.49
N ILE A 552 -17.37 28.77 -0.66
CA ILE A 552 -18.24 27.68 -0.26
C ILE A 552 -17.65 26.88 0.91
N TRP A 553 -18.54 26.29 1.71
CA TRP A 553 -18.18 25.26 2.67
C TRP A 553 -17.70 23.97 1.99
N LEU A 554 -16.64 23.40 2.56
CA LEU A 554 -16.19 22.03 2.31
C LEU A 554 -16.27 21.21 3.59
N SER A 555 -16.41 19.89 3.46
CA SER A 555 -16.43 18.95 4.58
C SER A 555 -15.06 18.73 5.23
N ASP A 556 -13.96 18.99 4.52
CA ASP A 556 -12.61 18.78 5.06
C ASP A 556 -12.35 19.69 6.26
N ARG A 557 -11.99 19.07 7.38
CA ARG A 557 -11.62 19.78 8.60
C ARG A 557 -10.11 19.91 8.69
N SER A 558 -9.63 21.15 8.84
CA SER A 558 -8.22 21.39 9.19
C SER A 558 -8.02 21.40 10.70
N SER A 559 -9.03 21.82 11.47
CA SER A 559 -9.07 21.66 12.93
C SER A 559 -10.50 21.63 13.51
N TYR A 560 -10.66 21.48 14.83
CA TYR A 560 -11.96 21.52 15.51
C TYR A 560 -12.64 22.88 15.35
N GLN A 561 -11.86 23.96 15.19
CA GLN A 561 -12.34 25.33 14.98
C GLN A 561 -12.31 25.79 13.51
N ALA A 562 -11.79 24.97 12.60
CA ALA A 562 -11.56 25.38 11.21
C ALA A 562 -11.97 24.29 10.22
N THR A 563 -12.86 24.68 9.32
CA THR A 563 -13.25 23.89 8.15
C THR A 563 -12.67 24.54 6.90
N GLN A 564 -12.43 23.76 5.87
CA GLN A 564 -11.91 24.28 4.62
C GLN A 564 -13.02 24.97 3.81
N ILE A 565 -12.60 25.98 3.05
CA ILE A 565 -13.48 26.72 2.14
C ILE A 565 -12.78 26.87 0.79
N ALA A 566 -13.55 26.80 -0.28
CA ALA A 566 -13.04 26.93 -1.65
C ALA A 566 -13.82 27.97 -2.44
N LYS A 567 -13.23 28.43 -3.54
CA LYS A 567 -13.88 29.28 -4.54
C LYS A 567 -13.25 29.06 -5.90
N TRP A 568 -14.03 29.25 -6.96
CA TRP A 568 -13.54 29.24 -8.34
C TRP A 568 -14.44 30.10 -9.23
N THR A 569 -13.93 30.48 -10.39
CA THR A 569 -14.66 31.33 -11.34
C THR A 569 -14.76 30.66 -12.70
N GLY A 570 -15.99 30.43 -13.18
CA GLY A 570 -16.25 29.88 -14.51
C GLY A 570 -15.79 28.42 -14.68
N SER A 571 -15.59 28.00 -15.93
CA SER A 571 -14.93 26.73 -16.26
C SER A 571 -13.41 26.87 -16.10
N ASP A 572 -12.84 26.24 -15.08
CA ASP A 572 -11.40 26.31 -14.78
C ASP A 572 -10.66 25.04 -15.23
N ALA A 573 -10.77 24.70 -16.52
CA ALA A 573 -10.12 23.52 -17.12
C ALA A 573 -8.57 23.59 -17.11
N ALA A 574 -8.00 24.73 -16.73
CA ALA A 574 -6.57 24.97 -16.59
C ALA A 574 -6.13 25.18 -15.12
N TYR A 575 -7.03 24.94 -14.16
CA TYR A 575 -6.76 24.98 -12.71
C TYR A 575 -6.21 26.33 -12.17
N THR A 576 -6.47 27.42 -12.88
CA THR A 576 -5.91 28.75 -12.62
C THR A 576 -6.46 29.43 -11.36
N SER A 577 -7.71 29.13 -10.99
CA SER A 577 -8.49 29.77 -9.92
C SER A 577 -8.72 28.85 -8.70
N PHE A 578 -8.76 27.52 -8.90
CA PHE A 578 -9.06 26.56 -7.83
C PHE A 578 -8.01 26.57 -6.70
N TYR A 579 -6.73 26.67 -7.02
CA TYR A 579 -5.64 26.70 -6.02
C TYR A 579 -5.51 28.02 -5.24
N ASN A 580 -6.49 28.91 -5.37
CA ASN A 580 -6.68 29.98 -4.38
C ASN A 580 -7.64 29.50 -3.27
N GLU A 581 -7.57 28.22 -2.86
CA GLU A 581 -8.10 27.75 -1.59
C GLU A 581 -7.54 28.64 -0.48
N TYR A 582 -8.26 29.69 -0.12
CA TYR A 582 -7.94 30.48 1.05
C TYR A 582 -8.65 29.80 2.22
N VAL A 583 -8.00 28.85 2.89
CA VAL A 583 -8.27 28.73 4.32
C VAL A 583 -7.50 29.86 4.96
N SER A 584 -8.21 30.94 5.29
CA SER A 584 -7.64 31.83 6.30
C SER A 584 -7.49 31.00 7.57
N TRP A 585 -6.28 30.92 8.14
CA TRP A 585 -6.03 30.45 9.51
C TRP A 585 -6.56 31.44 10.54
N ASN A 586 -7.85 31.70 10.45
CA ASN A 586 -8.63 32.21 11.55
C ASN A 586 -9.79 31.24 11.68
N THR A 587 -10.13 30.89 12.93
CA THR A 587 -11.44 30.40 13.34
C THR A 587 -12.50 30.92 12.37
N VAL A 588 -12.90 30.12 11.38
CA VAL A 588 -13.97 30.53 10.49
C VAL A 588 -15.18 30.47 11.39
N ASN A 589 -15.75 31.63 11.69
CA ASN A 589 -16.92 31.69 12.54
C ASN A 589 -18.01 30.86 11.83
N LEU A 590 -18.28 29.66 12.36
CA LEU A 590 -19.19 28.69 11.75
C LEU A 590 -20.65 29.16 11.74
N SER A 591 -20.93 30.29 12.39
CA SER A 591 -22.18 31.04 12.30
C SER A 591 -22.22 32.01 11.11
N ILE A 592 -21.15 32.14 10.33
CA ILE A 592 -21.17 32.81 9.03
C ILE A 592 -21.92 31.92 8.04
N GLU A 593 -22.70 32.54 7.17
CA GLU A 593 -23.32 31.83 6.07
C GLU A 593 -22.43 31.87 4.83
N TYR A 594 -22.07 30.70 4.31
CA TYR A 594 -21.45 30.54 3.00
C TYR A 594 -22.32 29.65 2.12
N GLN A 595 -22.09 29.72 0.81
CA GLN A 595 -22.66 28.74 -0.10
C GLN A 595 -22.09 27.34 0.22
N HIS A 596 -22.68 26.29 -0.33
CA HIS A 596 -22.18 24.93 -0.21
C HIS A 596 -22.44 24.16 -1.51
N ARG A 597 -21.86 22.98 -1.62
CA ARG A 597 -22.17 22.05 -2.71
C ARG A 597 -22.43 20.69 -2.08
N CYS A 598 -23.54 20.09 -2.52
CA CYS A 598 -23.85 18.73 -2.16
C CYS A 598 -23.33 17.82 -3.27
N VAL A 599 -22.56 16.82 -2.89
CA VAL A 599 -22.05 15.80 -3.79
C VAL A 599 -22.79 14.50 -3.56
N PHE A 600 -22.95 13.76 -4.65
CA PHE A 600 -23.66 12.50 -4.67
C PHE A 600 -22.73 11.49 -5.30
N TYR A 601 -22.36 10.48 -4.53
CA TYR A 601 -21.54 9.39 -5.00
C TYR A 601 -22.41 8.33 -5.69
N PRO A 602 -21.85 7.56 -6.62
CA PRO A 602 -22.50 6.36 -7.08
C PRO A 602 -22.71 5.38 -5.91
N ILE A 603 -23.73 4.55 -6.02
CA ILE A 603 -24.09 3.59 -4.96
C ILE A 603 -23.89 2.14 -5.39
N ASP A 604 -23.46 1.31 -4.45
CA ASP A 604 -23.57 -0.14 -4.56
C ASP A 604 -25.03 -0.54 -4.38
N SER A 605 -25.68 -0.87 -5.49
CA SER A 605 -27.07 -1.34 -5.51
C SER A 605 -27.25 -2.70 -4.81
N GLY A 606 -26.18 -3.48 -4.67
CA GLY A 606 -26.15 -4.76 -3.97
C GLY A 606 -25.97 -4.63 -2.45
N PHE A 607 -25.75 -3.42 -1.93
CA PHE A 607 -25.52 -3.21 -0.51
C PHE A 607 -26.70 -3.69 0.36
N ALA A 608 -26.38 -4.59 1.28
CA ALA A 608 -27.23 -4.99 2.39
C ALA A 608 -26.64 -4.44 3.70
N TYR A 609 -27.53 -4.04 4.61
CA TYR A 609 -27.09 -3.66 5.96
C TYR A 609 -26.37 -4.82 6.66
N PRO A 610 -25.39 -4.53 7.52
CA PRO A 610 -24.72 -5.55 8.31
C PRO A 610 -25.74 -6.30 9.18
N ASN A 611 -25.49 -7.59 9.38
CA ASN A 611 -26.24 -8.39 10.33
C ASN A 611 -25.82 -8.05 11.78
N ASN A 612 -26.54 -8.58 12.76
CA ASN A 612 -26.26 -8.27 14.16
C ASN A 612 -24.86 -8.69 14.62
N THR A 613 -24.32 -9.81 14.13
CA THR A 613 -23.00 -10.32 14.55
C THR A 613 -21.85 -9.48 14.02
N GLN A 614 -22.08 -8.71 12.95
CA GLN A 614 -21.10 -7.76 12.44
C GLN A 614 -21.06 -6.46 13.26
N CYS A 615 -22.09 -6.18 14.05
CA CYS A 615 -22.25 -4.97 14.83
C CYS A 615 -21.75 -5.14 16.27
N ALA A 616 -21.36 -4.04 16.91
CA ALA A 616 -20.85 -4.06 18.27
C ALA A 616 -21.82 -4.75 19.26
N LEU A 617 -21.25 -5.63 20.11
CA LEU A 617 -21.96 -6.41 21.13
C LEU A 617 -23.04 -7.37 20.58
N ASP A 618 -22.95 -7.77 19.31
CA ASP A 618 -23.96 -8.58 18.62
C ASP A 618 -25.37 -7.93 18.61
N VAL A 619 -25.42 -6.60 18.69
CA VAL A 619 -26.66 -5.82 18.66
C VAL A 619 -26.79 -5.07 17.34
N ALA A 620 -27.99 -5.04 16.78
CA ALA A 620 -28.28 -4.35 15.53
C ALA A 620 -27.65 -2.93 15.48
N CYS A 621 -26.95 -2.65 14.38
CA CYS A 621 -26.43 -1.34 14.07
C CYS A 621 -27.56 -0.32 13.91
N GLN A 622 -27.27 0.95 14.22
CA GLN A 622 -28.18 2.05 13.87
C GLN A 622 -28.13 2.26 12.36
N GLN A 623 -29.30 2.33 11.74
CA GLN A 623 -29.44 2.50 10.31
C GLN A 623 -30.00 3.89 9.99
N TYR A 624 -29.32 4.58 9.08
CA TYR A 624 -29.72 5.87 8.54
C TYR A 624 -29.87 5.72 7.04
N SER A 625 -30.93 6.34 6.49
CA SER A 625 -31.06 6.51 5.06
C SER A 625 -31.72 7.84 4.75
N ASN A 626 -31.22 8.48 3.70
CA ASN A 626 -31.74 9.73 3.15
C ASN A 626 -32.43 9.50 1.78
N GLY A 627 -32.82 8.26 1.49
CA GLY A 627 -33.40 7.83 0.20
C GLY A 627 -32.36 7.43 -0.85
N ALA A 628 -31.09 7.69 -0.59
CA ALA A 628 -29.98 7.47 -1.52
C ALA A 628 -28.85 6.66 -0.86
N SER A 629 -28.19 7.31 0.09
CA SER A 629 -27.20 6.76 0.98
C SER A 629 -27.90 5.88 2.01
N LYS A 630 -27.33 4.71 2.22
CA LYS A 630 -27.63 3.79 3.32
C LYS A 630 -26.38 3.74 4.17
N ILE A 631 -26.50 4.13 5.42
CA ILE A 631 -25.41 4.10 6.38
C ILE A 631 -25.86 3.25 7.57
N ALA A 632 -25.05 2.29 7.98
CA ALA A 632 -25.17 1.63 9.27
C ALA A 632 -23.96 1.98 10.13
N VAL A 633 -24.18 2.27 11.40
CA VAL A 633 -23.13 2.57 12.38
C VAL A 633 -23.36 1.72 13.62
N ASP A 634 -22.29 1.25 14.25
CA ASP A 634 -22.42 0.59 15.55
C ASP A 634 -23.26 1.42 16.54
N SER A 635 -24.18 0.74 17.23
CA SER A 635 -25.05 1.35 18.25
C SER A 635 -24.30 1.71 19.54
N PHE A 636 -23.18 1.03 19.78
CA PHE A 636 -22.34 1.15 20.98
C PHE A 636 -20.88 1.20 20.59
N ASP A 637 -20.09 1.80 21.47
CA ASP A 637 -18.65 1.83 21.31
C ASP A 637 -18.07 0.42 21.48
N ARG A 638 -17.16 0.04 20.58
CA ARG A 638 -16.33 -1.16 20.73
C ARG A 638 -15.21 -0.91 21.74
N THR A 639 -14.68 -2.00 22.29
CA THR A 639 -13.57 -1.97 23.26
C THR A 639 -12.39 -1.20 22.70
N ALA A 640 -11.81 -0.32 23.51
CA ALA A 640 -10.69 0.52 23.10
C ALA A 640 -9.53 -0.32 22.55
N SER A 641 -9.06 0.04 21.36
CA SER A 641 -8.03 -0.68 20.62
C SER A 641 -7.06 0.29 19.95
N THR A 642 -5.92 -0.20 19.47
CA THR A 642 -5.04 0.62 18.62
C THR A 642 -5.77 1.00 17.33
N TYR A 643 -5.30 2.04 16.63
CA TYR A 643 -5.89 2.44 15.34
C TYR A 643 -5.89 1.30 14.31
N LEU A 644 -4.81 0.51 14.28
CA LEU A 644 -4.65 -0.61 13.34
C LEU A 644 -5.59 -1.76 13.66
N ASP A 645 -5.67 -2.16 14.93
CA ASP A 645 -6.59 -3.22 15.35
C ASP A 645 -8.04 -2.81 15.12
N ALA A 646 -8.38 -1.55 15.39
CA ALA A 646 -9.72 -1.01 15.13
C ALA A 646 -10.04 -1.02 13.63
N THR A 647 -9.09 -0.62 12.79
CA THR A 647 -9.22 -0.65 11.32
C THR A 647 -9.42 -2.09 10.84
N SER A 648 -8.52 -3.00 11.23
CA SER A 648 -8.55 -4.41 10.87
C SER A 648 -9.87 -5.07 11.30
N THR A 649 -10.34 -4.79 12.52
CA THR A 649 -11.62 -5.31 13.02
C THR A 649 -12.80 -4.81 12.19
N CYS A 650 -12.87 -3.52 11.86
CA CYS A 650 -13.98 -3.03 11.03
C CYS A 650 -13.97 -3.65 9.63
N LEU A 651 -12.78 -3.80 9.03
CA LEU A 651 -12.61 -4.41 7.72
C LEU A 651 -13.00 -5.89 7.71
N SER A 652 -12.65 -6.66 8.76
CA SER A 652 -13.05 -8.07 8.87
C SER A 652 -14.55 -8.28 8.99
N GLU A 653 -15.27 -7.27 9.51
CA GLU A 653 -16.75 -7.27 9.58
C GLU A 653 -17.40 -6.68 8.31
N GLY A 654 -16.62 -6.40 7.26
CA GLY A 654 -17.09 -5.82 5.99
C GLY A 654 -17.48 -4.35 6.09
N GLY A 655 -17.07 -3.66 7.14
CA GLY A 655 -17.25 -2.23 7.36
C GLY A 655 -15.91 -1.49 7.33
N ARG A 656 -15.91 -0.24 7.79
CA ARG A 656 -14.72 0.63 7.86
C ARG A 656 -14.73 1.44 9.14
N LEU A 657 -13.58 2.03 9.50
CA LEU A 657 -13.61 3.12 10.46
C LEU A 657 -14.27 4.35 9.82
N PRO A 658 -15.11 5.11 10.56
CA PRO A 658 -15.83 6.24 10.01
C PRO A 658 -14.90 7.43 9.78
N THR A 659 -15.19 8.18 8.72
CA THR A 659 -14.74 9.57 8.62
C THR A 659 -15.48 10.43 9.65
N THR A 660 -14.92 11.59 9.95
CA THR A 660 -15.52 12.61 10.83
C THR A 660 -16.84 13.11 10.24
N LEU A 661 -16.94 13.22 8.91
CA LEU A 661 -18.18 13.61 8.23
C LEU A 661 -19.29 12.58 8.47
N GLN A 662 -19.02 11.29 8.20
CA GLN A 662 -20.00 10.21 8.38
C GLN A 662 -20.50 10.12 9.82
N LEU A 663 -19.59 10.22 10.80
CA LEU A 663 -19.97 10.19 12.21
C LEU A 663 -20.76 11.45 12.60
N THR A 664 -20.40 12.63 12.06
CA THR A 664 -21.16 13.87 12.27
C THR A 664 -22.57 13.77 11.71
N GLU A 665 -22.74 13.22 10.51
CA GLU A 665 -24.04 13.01 9.88
C GLU A 665 -24.88 12.01 10.68
N ALA A 666 -24.30 10.89 11.12
CA ALA A 666 -24.98 9.91 11.97
C ALA A 666 -25.46 10.52 13.30
N ILE A 667 -24.62 11.30 13.98
CA ILE A 667 -24.98 12.00 15.22
C ILE A 667 -26.12 12.97 14.98
N ARG A 668 -26.06 13.77 13.91
CA ARG A 668 -27.12 14.72 13.56
C ARG A 668 -28.41 14.02 13.13
N ALA A 669 -28.32 12.79 12.63
CA ALA A 669 -29.45 11.91 12.34
C ALA A 669 -29.97 11.15 13.59
N GLY A 670 -29.40 11.37 14.77
CA GLY A 670 -29.89 10.85 16.04
C GLY A 670 -29.15 9.61 16.56
N LEU A 671 -27.87 9.42 16.24
CA LEU A 671 -27.04 8.36 16.85
C LEU A 671 -27.09 8.42 18.39
N PRO A 672 -27.63 7.38 19.04
CA PRO A 672 -27.79 7.37 20.49
C PRO A 672 -26.46 7.07 21.18
N ASN A 673 -26.47 7.21 22.51
CA ASN A 673 -25.42 6.72 23.41
C ASN A 673 -24.04 7.33 23.16
N GLY A 674 -23.95 8.67 23.09
CA GLY A 674 -22.65 9.33 23.20
C GLY A 674 -22.00 9.04 24.54
N SER A 675 -20.88 8.30 24.52
CA SER A 675 -20.16 7.86 25.72
C SER A 675 -19.35 8.98 26.39
N GLY A 676 -19.18 10.12 25.71
CA GLY A 676 -18.24 11.16 26.12
C GLY A 676 -16.78 10.74 26.02
N THR A 677 -16.49 9.58 25.41
CA THR A 677 -15.12 9.08 25.18
C THR A 677 -14.68 9.33 23.74
N GLY A 678 -13.37 9.36 23.53
CA GLY A 678 -12.77 9.53 22.22
C GLY A 678 -13.00 8.32 21.31
N LEU A 679 -13.54 8.56 20.11
CA LEU A 679 -13.62 7.56 19.05
C LEU A 679 -12.57 7.76 17.96
N TRP A 680 -12.00 6.65 17.48
CA TRP A 680 -11.22 6.66 16.24
C TRP A 680 -12.07 7.12 15.05
N THR A 681 -11.53 8.05 14.26
CA THR A 681 -11.95 8.34 12.89
C THR A 681 -10.75 8.20 11.95
N THR A 682 -11.01 8.13 10.64
CA THR A 682 -9.96 7.96 9.63
C THR A 682 -9.30 9.27 9.21
N ASP A 683 -9.97 10.40 9.40
CA ASP A 683 -9.46 11.71 8.97
C ASP A 683 -8.21 12.15 9.73
N SER A 684 -7.28 12.72 8.98
CA SER A 684 -6.10 13.40 9.51
C SER A 684 -6.31 14.90 9.53
N SER A 685 -5.82 15.55 10.59
CA SER A 685 -5.84 17.00 10.76
C SER A 685 -4.42 17.57 10.74
N ASP A 686 -4.27 18.87 11.03
CA ASP A 686 -3.05 19.68 10.91
C ASP A 686 -1.69 19.09 11.35
N ALA A 687 -0.62 19.82 11.03
CA ALA A 687 0.79 19.41 11.12
C ALA A 687 1.28 18.88 12.50
N ASN A 688 0.49 19.04 13.56
CA ASN A 688 0.82 18.62 14.92
C ASN A 688 -0.05 17.46 15.44
N SER A 689 -1.05 17.01 14.67
CA SER A 689 -2.17 16.20 15.15
C SER A 689 -2.45 15.03 14.18
N LYS A 690 -2.27 13.79 14.63
CA LYS A 690 -2.25 12.61 13.72
C LYS A 690 -3.59 11.91 13.53
N ALA A 691 -4.65 12.33 14.22
CA ALA A 691 -6.01 11.83 14.07
C ALA A 691 -7.04 12.84 14.56
N THR A 692 -8.16 12.93 13.86
CA THR A 692 -9.38 13.53 14.41
C THR A 692 -10.06 12.53 15.35
N ILE A 693 -10.16 12.85 16.63
CA ILE A 693 -11.01 12.09 17.54
C ILE A 693 -12.34 12.81 17.63
N LEU A 694 -13.43 12.06 17.55
CA LEU A 694 -14.75 12.61 17.84
C LEU A 694 -15.22 12.13 19.22
N MET A 695 -15.56 13.07 20.08
CA MET A 695 -16.31 12.81 21.33
C MET A 695 -17.65 13.54 21.28
N TRP A 696 -18.69 12.85 21.75
CA TRP A 696 -20.00 13.44 22.01
C TRP A 696 -20.63 12.80 23.24
N ASN A 697 -21.49 13.55 23.91
CA ASN A 697 -22.25 13.08 25.06
C ASN A 697 -23.74 13.24 24.77
N GLY A 698 -24.53 12.24 25.14
CA GLY A 698 -25.98 12.26 25.03
C GLY A 698 -26.53 12.03 23.62
N THR A 699 -27.80 12.38 23.44
CA THR A 699 -28.60 12.17 22.22
C THR A 699 -29.01 13.50 21.57
N GLU A 700 -28.36 14.61 21.91
CA GLU A 700 -28.79 15.95 21.49
C GLU A 700 -28.75 16.08 19.96
N PRO A 701 -29.92 16.18 19.28
CA PRO A 701 -29.98 16.38 17.82
C PRO A 701 -29.45 17.77 17.43
N THR A 702 -29.24 18.63 18.43
CA THR A 702 -28.60 19.93 18.30
C THR A 702 -27.07 19.87 18.30
N PHE A 703 -26.45 18.68 18.11
CA PHE A 703 -25.01 18.55 17.89
C PHE A 703 -24.56 19.53 16.82
N SER A 704 -24.14 20.69 17.27
CA SER A 704 -23.46 21.68 16.48
C SER A 704 -22.00 21.27 16.59
N PRO A 705 -21.32 20.90 15.49
CA PRO A 705 -19.90 20.62 15.54
C PRO A 705 -19.08 21.84 16.04
N ILE A 706 -19.73 22.99 16.29
CA ILE A 706 -19.22 24.19 16.94
C ILE A 706 -18.96 24.00 18.46
N TYR A 707 -19.58 23.03 19.14
CA TYR A 707 -19.58 22.95 20.63
C TYR A 707 -19.07 21.66 21.26
N SER A 708 -18.47 20.74 20.51
CA SER A 708 -17.69 19.68 21.14
C SER A 708 -16.31 20.24 21.46
N SER A 709 -16.12 20.79 22.66
CA SER A 709 -14.80 21.00 23.28
C SER A 709 -14.05 19.68 23.53
N SER A 710 -14.43 18.63 22.81
CA SER A 710 -14.10 17.24 23.05
C SER A 710 -13.68 16.52 21.77
N ALA A 711 -13.57 17.19 20.62
CA ALA A 711 -12.64 16.72 19.60
C ALA A 711 -11.22 17.10 20.04
N THR A 712 -10.52 16.17 20.69
CA THR A 712 -9.10 16.34 21.05
C THR A 712 -8.23 15.67 19.99
N TRP A 713 -7.08 16.26 19.71
CA TRP A 713 -6.10 15.64 18.84
C TRP A 713 -5.28 14.62 19.61
N THR A 714 -5.08 13.44 19.03
CA THR A 714 -4.17 12.46 19.57
C THR A 714 -3.27 11.89 18.50
N ASN A 715 -2.26 11.19 18.96
CA ASN A 715 -1.37 10.38 18.16
C ASN A 715 -1.96 8.97 17.95
N LYS A 716 -2.19 8.56 16.69
CA LYS A 716 -2.82 7.27 16.32
C LYS A 716 -2.15 6.03 16.94
N GLY A 717 -0.82 6.01 17.05
CA GLY A 717 -0.08 4.85 17.56
C GLY A 717 0.35 4.91 19.03
N ALA A 718 0.01 5.98 19.78
CA ALA A 718 0.44 6.13 21.17
C ALA A 718 -0.63 5.75 22.20
N ILE A 719 -1.87 5.55 21.78
CA ILE A 719 -3.00 5.29 22.66
C ILE A 719 -3.97 4.26 22.08
N THR A 720 -4.78 3.67 22.94
CA THR A 720 -5.96 2.92 22.54
C THR A 720 -7.19 3.79 22.72
N LEU A 721 -8.10 3.78 21.75
CA LEU A 721 -9.40 4.45 21.85
C LEU A 721 -10.52 3.50 21.46
N SER A 722 -11.68 3.77 22.04
CA SER A 722 -12.93 3.18 21.58
C SER A 722 -13.15 3.54 20.11
N TYR A 723 -13.97 2.76 19.42
CA TYR A 723 -14.29 3.01 18.02
C TYR A 723 -15.67 2.45 17.68
N ARG A 724 -16.15 2.83 16.50
CA ARG A 724 -17.35 2.28 15.89
C ARG A 724 -17.02 1.98 14.44
N CYS A 725 -17.58 0.91 13.92
CA CYS A 725 -17.53 0.60 12.51
C CYS A 725 -18.73 1.24 11.80
N VAL A 726 -18.51 1.61 10.54
CA VAL A 726 -19.54 2.11 9.63
C VAL A 726 -19.59 1.26 8.38
N TRP A 727 -20.79 1.05 7.86
CA TRP A 727 -21.06 0.41 6.58
C TRP A 727 -21.88 1.39 5.74
N SER A 728 -21.48 1.62 4.50
CA SER A 728 -22.23 2.47 3.57
C SER A 728 -22.32 1.85 2.19
N ASN A 729 -23.38 2.16 1.46
CA ASN A 729 -23.50 1.80 0.04
C ASN A 729 -22.83 2.82 -0.90
N GLU A 730 -22.23 3.89 -0.37
CA GLU A 730 -21.63 4.94 -1.19
C GLU A 730 -20.24 4.54 -1.64
N MET A 731 -19.96 4.73 -2.92
CA MET A 731 -18.66 4.43 -3.54
C MET A 731 -17.93 5.74 -3.74
N LYS A 732 -17.27 6.16 -2.67
CA LYS A 732 -16.57 7.44 -2.56
C LYS A 732 -15.18 7.38 -3.17
#